data_AF-A0A7J8BJI0-F1
#
_entry.id   AF-A0A7J8BJI0-F1
#
_cell.length_a   1.000
_cell.length_b   1.000
_cell.length_c   1.000
_cell.angle_alpha   90.00
_cell.angle_beta   90.00
_cell.angle_gamma   90.00
#
_symmetry.space_group_name_H-M   'P 1'
#
loop_
_entity.id
_entity.type
_entity.pdbx_description
1 polymer ?
#
loop_
_entity_poly.entity_id
_entity_poly.type
_entity_poly.pdbx_seq_one_letter_code
_entity_poly.pdbx_strand_id
1 'polypeptide(L)'
;MPPKYDVLSQDELRKRLYQTFKDRGVLDTLKTQLRKQLVCELMQPVLSGEMQPPSISVEGSAFLIGASNSLVADHLQRCGYEYSLSVFFSESGLAEEKVLTMQDLLQLFKINPESSLYKSLISGFDKENKKGFLVEFLKEMAEYHQAKETCDMNTQTNPTFPSKDSLAEKFQDIDDQFARAYPQCPKLESLEMKLNEKREIEQQLQAEMHERREIRGIYAQRQLLLKDIRGREAELKQRIEAFELAQRLQEEKDKSLADALRIRELNIKSLEETYDQKLKNEILKYQLELKDDYIAKTNRLVEEERKIKAVLVQEQPTTVNSRKEELSHPANHVKELELELESLKAQSLAITKQNHLLNEKIKEMSDYSLLKEEKLELQTQNKLLKQQLEESRNDNFHLLNPQPSPELLNSQKQLKKAGTANVLEHKEFETHKEALHKQLQSEIEHSAKLKAQILDYDASVKTLTMQVADLKFQLKQTQTGLAQFHVAATSPSERMRQPLPTECRHSLSIHSLSGPLERKADFYQRKTELQDRNEFLILDKLSYKANEELESSFQCVDEKEIGEESEEERIWNLLKEKHREQRRQSEHEALERKRRDLEKLDQERSSIKSVREGSQVDTLPSSDKDESFAGLSHEEPDDFC
;
A
#
# COMPACT_ATOMS: atom_id res chain seq x y z
N MET A 1 -5.57 25.05 6.58
CA MET A 1 -4.46 25.61 5.78
C MET A 1 -4.22 24.70 4.59
N PRO A 2 -3.74 25.21 3.43
CA PRO A 2 -3.25 24.33 2.37
C PRO A 2 -2.00 23.57 2.87
N PRO A 3 -1.73 22.35 2.36
CA PRO A 3 -0.47 21.68 2.62
C PRO A 3 0.67 22.52 2.04
N LYS A 4 1.72 22.76 2.83
CA LYS A 4 2.98 23.29 2.30
C LYS A 4 3.63 22.17 1.49
N TYR A 5 3.55 22.26 0.17
CA TYR A 5 4.46 21.52 -0.69
C TYR A 5 5.88 21.93 -0.34
N ASP A 6 6.65 20.99 0.20
CA ASP A 6 8.02 21.23 0.63
C ASP A 6 8.89 21.35 -0.63
N VAL A 7 9.19 22.59 -1.02
CA VAL A 7 9.92 22.90 -2.26
C VAL A 7 11.37 22.48 -2.07
N LEU A 8 11.63 21.20 -2.35
CA LEU A 8 12.95 20.58 -2.27
C LEU A 8 13.97 21.45 -3.00
N SER A 9 14.96 21.95 -2.27
CA SER A 9 16.11 22.65 -2.86
C SER A 9 16.73 21.79 -3.97
N GLN A 10 17.27 22.44 -5.01
CA GLN A 10 17.93 21.74 -6.11
C GLN A 10 19.02 20.77 -5.61
N ASP A 11 19.70 21.12 -4.51
CA ASP A 11 20.71 20.27 -3.88
C ASP A 11 20.13 19.18 -2.97
N GLU A 12 18.94 19.39 -2.40
CA GLU A 12 18.17 18.36 -1.69
C GLU A 12 17.71 17.28 -2.69
N LEU A 13 17.20 17.70 -3.85
CA LEU A 13 16.81 16.82 -4.95
C LEU A 13 18.02 16.08 -5.54
N ARG A 14 19.15 16.77 -5.78
CA ARG A 14 20.42 16.13 -6.19
C ARG A 14 20.89 15.08 -5.19
N LYS A 15 20.86 15.39 -3.88
CA LYS A 15 21.23 14.43 -2.81
C LYS A 15 20.29 13.22 -2.79
N ARG A 16 18.96 13.42 -2.86
CA ARG A 16 17.99 12.31 -2.93
C ARG A 16 18.16 11.46 -4.20
N LEU A 17 18.43 12.06 -5.35
CA LEU A 17 18.73 11.33 -6.60
C LEU A 17 20.02 10.53 -6.51
N TYR A 18 21.11 11.14 -6.06
CA TYR A 18 22.40 10.46 -5.86
C TYR A 18 22.26 9.26 -4.90
N GLN A 19 21.59 9.47 -3.76
CA GLN A 19 21.30 8.43 -2.79
C GLN A 19 20.43 7.31 -3.40
N THR A 20 19.37 7.65 -4.14
CA THR A 20 18.51 6.67 -4.82
C THR A 20 19.28 5.86 -5.89
N PHE A 21 20.20 6.48 -6.63
CA PHE A 21 21.05 5.78 -7.61
C PHE A 21 22.14 4.92 -6.95
N LYS A 22 22.57 5.27 -5.74
CA LYS A 22 23.47 4.45 -4.92
C LYS A 22 22.74 3.23 -4.35
N ASP A 23 21.59 3.43 -3.72
CA ASP A 23 20.80 2.37 -3.07
C ASP A 23 20.19 1.39 -4.07
N ARG A 24 19.95 1.83 -5.33
CA ARG A 24 19.57 0.95 -6.45
C ARG A 24 20.76 0.31 -7.18
N GLY A 25 21.99 0.47 -6.69
CA GLY A 25 23.20 -0.11 -7.30
C GLY A 25 23.59 0.45 -8.68
N VAL A 26 22.89 1.47 -9.19
CA VAL A 26 23.15 2.10 -10.49
C VAL A 26 24.52 2.78 -10.49
N LEU A 27 24.87 3.45 -9.39
CA LEU A 27 26.17 4.13 -9.23
C LEU A 27 27.34 3.15 -9.22
N ASP A 28 27.24 2.01 -8.54
CA ASP A 28 28.30 1.00 -8.54
C ASP A 28 28.33 0.17 -9.84
N THR A 29 27.18 0.00 -10.52
CA THR A 29 27.13 -0.53 -11.89
C THR A 29 27.88 0.39 -12.86
N LEU A 30 27.58 1.69 -12.86
CA LEU A 30 28.24 2.70 -13.68
C LEU A 30 29.72 2.82 -13.37
N LYS A 31 30.11 2.80 -12.09
CA LYS A 31 31.51 2.79 -11.63
C LYS A 31 32.25 1.52 -12.04
N THR A 32 31.56 0.38 -12.11
CA THR A 32 32.14 -0.88 -12.60
C THR A 32 32.27 -0.87 -14.12
N GLN A 33 31.31 -0.29 -14.85
CA GLN A 33 31.40 -0.06 -16.28
C GLN A 33 32.54 0.91 -16.63
N LEU A 34 32.63 2.05 -15.95
CA LEU A 34 33.72 3.03 -16.10
C LEU A 34 35.08 2.43 -15.72
N ARG A 35 35.17 1.58 -14.69
CA ARG A 35 36.41 0.84 -14.38
C ARG A 35 36.76 -0.16 -15.48
N LYS A 36 35.80 -0.93 -16.00
CA LYS A 36 36.04 -1.85 -17.13
C LYS A 36 36.44 -1.10 -18.39
N GLN A 37 35.78 0.02 -18.70
CA GLN A 37 36.11 0.88 -19.84
C GLN A 37 37.50 1.48 -19.69
N LEU A 38 37.84 2.08 -18.54
CA LEU A 38 39.16 2.63 -18.27
C LEU A 38 40.24 1.54 -18.33
N VAL A 39 39.98 0.34 -17.80
CA VAL A 39 40.89 -0.81 -17.94
C VAL A 39 41.03 -1.22 -19.40
N CYS A 40 39.96 -1.26 -20.20
CA CYS A 40 40.06 -1.52 -21.64
C CYS A 40 40.81 -0.41 -22.41
N GLU A 41 40.62 0.86 -22.06
CA GLU A 41 41.30 2.02 -22.67
C GLU A 41 42.78 2.08 -22.28
N LEU A 42 43.16 1.62 -21.08
CA LEU A 42 44.55 1.52 -20.62
C LEU A 42 45.26 0.22 -21.06
N MET A 43 44.52 -0.87 -21.27
CA MET A 43 45.07 -2.16 -21.74
C MET A 43 45.12 -2.25 -23.27
N GLN A 44 44.33 -1.46 -24.00
CA GLN A 44 44.50 -1.31 -25.45
C GLN A 44 45.58 -0.26 -25.75
N PRO A 45 46.55 -0.54 -26.63
CA PRO A 45 47.33 0.50 -27.29
C PRO A 45 46.42 1.21 -28.33
N VAL A 46 45.53 2.09 -27.87
CA VAL A 46 44.49 2.71 -28.71
C VAL A 46 45.08 3.70 -29.71
N LEU A 47 45.38 3.21 -30.91
CA LEU A 47 45.14 3.87 -32.20
C LEU A 47 45.40 5.39 -32.23
N SER A 48 46.59 5.80 -31.81
CA SER A 48 47.22 7.07 -32.15
C SER A 48 48.68 6.80 -32.51
N GLY A 49 49.20 7.49 -33.53
CA GLY A 49 50.47 7.13 -34.16
C GLY A 49 51.69 7.35 -33.25
N GLU A 50 52.74 6.56 -33.48
CA GLU A 50 54.08 6.65 -32.85
C GLU A 50 54.03 6.62 -31.30
N MET A 51 54.17 5.48 -30.63
CA MET A 51 55.40 4.67 -30.62
C MET A 51 55.12 3.22 -30.16
N GLN A 52 55.58 2.24 -30.94
CA GLN A 52 55.93 0.93 -30.39
C GLN A 52 57.28 1.06 -29.67
N PRO A 53 57.47 0.48 -28.47
CA PRO A 53 58.82 0.18 -27.99
C PRO A 53 59.45 -0.80 -29.01
N PRO A 54 60.74 -0.65 -29.38
CA PRO A 54 61.31 -1.38 -30.51
C PRO A 54 61.35 -2.89 -30.26
N SER A 55 60.37 -3.60 -30.82
CA SER A 55 60.25 -5.06 -30.76
C SER A 55 61.28 -5.71 -31.67
N ILE A 56 62.47 -5.95 -31.12
CA ILE A 56 63.55 -6.71 -31.76
C ILE A 56 63.09 -8.17 -31.92
N SER A 57 62.48 -8.44 -33.07
CA SER A 57 62.04 -9.77 -33.49
C SER A 57 63.25 -10.66 -33.79
N VAL A 58 63.67 -11.38 -32.76
CA VAL A 58 64.66 -12.46 -32.78
C VAL A 58 64.11 -13.52 -31.84
N GLU A 59 63.94 -14.77 -32.31
CA GLU A 59 63.27 -15.85 -31.56
C GLU A 59 63.77 -15.99 -30.09
N GLY A 60 65.08 -15.77 -29.87
CA GLY A 60 65.72 -15.83 -28.56
C GLY A 60 65.44 -14.65 -27.62
N SER A 61 65.00 -13.47 -28.12
CA SER A 61 64.71 -12.32 -27.27
C SER A 61 63.48 -12.58 -26.40
N ALA A 62 62.42 -13.17 -26.97
CA ALA A 62 61.22 -13.55 -26.24
C ALA A 62 61.50 -14.58 -25.13
N PHE A 63 62.38 -15.55 -25.38
CA PHE A 63 62.77 -16.55 -24.37
C PHE A 63 63.60 -15.93 -23.24
N LEU A 64 64.54 -15.04 -23.56
CA LEU A 64 65.34 -14.32 -22.56
C LEU A 64 64.49 -13.33 -21.73
N ILE A 65 63.45 -12.72 -22.31
CA ILE A 65 62.46 -11.90 -21.59
C ILE A 65 61.63 -12.78 -20.66
N GLY A 66 61.14 -13.94 -21.12
CA GLY A 66 60.43 -14.91 -20.27
C GLY A 66 61.27 -15.40 -19.08
N ALA A 67 62.56 -15.67 -19.30
CA ALA A 67 63.51 -16.00 -18.24
C ALA A 67 63.75 -14.83 -17.26
N SER A 68 63.90 -13.60 -17.78
CA SER A 68 64.06 -12.39 -16.96
C SER A 68 62.84 -12.13 -16.09
N ASN A 69 61.63 -12.31 -16.64
CA ASN A 69 60.38 -12.17 -15.90
C ASN A 69 60.23 -13.29 -14.85
N SER A 70 60.66 -14.52 -15.17
CA SER A 70 60.68 -15.64 -14.21
C SER A 70 61.61 -15.38 -13.02
N LEU A 71 62.78 -14.77 -13.23
CA LEU A 71 63.70 -14.36 -12.15
C LEU A 71 63.08 -13.32 -11.22
N VAL A 72 62.35 -12.35 -11.77
CA VAL A 72 61.64 -11.34 -10.97
C VAL A 72 60.47 -11.97 -10.22
N ALA A 73 59.70 -12.87 -10.84
CA ALA A 73 58.60 -13.58 -10.19
C ALA A 73 59.09 -14.45 -9.00
N ASP A 74 60.13 -15.27 -9.17
CA ASP A 74 60.73 -16.08 -8.09
C ASP A 74 61.20 -15.20 -6.91
N HIS A 75 61.81 -14.05 -7.21
CA HIS A 75 62.25 -13.10 -6.19
C HIS A 75 61.07 -12.43 -5.45
N LEU A 76 60.06 -11.94 -6.18
CA LEU A 76 58.87 -11.31 -5.58
C LEU A 76 58.11 -12.32 -4.70
N GLN A 77 57.96 -13.56 -5.15
CA GLN A 77 57.32 -14.66 -4.42
C GLN A 77 58.10 -15.03 -3.15
N ARG A 78 59.41 -15.26 -3.24
CA ARG A 78 60.23 -15.65 -2.07
C ARG A 78 60.47 -14.51 -1.07
N CYS A 79 60.24 -13.26 -1.47
CA CYS A 79 60.21 -12.10 -0.58
C CYS A 79 58.81 -11.82 0.01
N GLY A 80 57.77 -12.58 -0.36
CA GLY A 80 56.40 -12.44 0.14
C GLY A 80 55.66 -11.19 -0.36
N TYR A 81 56.04 -10.67 -1.54
CA TYR A 81 55.45 -9.46 -2.11
C TYR A 81 54.18 -9.75 -2.93
N GLU A 82 53.21 -10.46 -2.33
CA GLU A 82 51.99 -10.98 -2.96
C GLU A 82 51.26 -9.98 -3.88
N TYR A 83 51.06 -8.73 -3.41
CA TYR A 83 50.42 -7.68 -4.21
C TYR A 83 51.23 -7.33 -5.46
N SER A 84 52.54 -7.10 -5.29
CA SER A 84 53.45 -6.77 -6.39
C SER A 84 53.59 -7.94 -7.36
N LEU A 85 53.57 -9.18 -6.88
CA LEU A 85 53.61 -10.40 -7.69
C LEU A 85 52.34 -10.52 -8.55
N SER A 86 51.16 -10.31 -7.98
CA SER A 86 49.88 -10.35 -8.70
C SER A 86 49.78 -9.26 -9.78
N VAL A 87 50.24 -8.04 -9.48
CA VAL A 87 50.35 -6.96 -10.47
C VAL A 87 51.38 -7.31 -11.55
N PHE A 88 52.56 -7.82 -11.16
CA PHE A 88 53.63 -8.17 -12.08
C PHE A 88 53.24 -9.29 -13.05
N PHE A 89 52.55 -10.34 -12.62
CA PHE A 89 52.00 -11.35 -13.55
C PHE A 89 51.02 -10.72 -14.56
N SER A 90 50.16 -9.80 -14.10
CA SER A 90 49.18 -9.10 -14.93
C SER A 90 49.83 -8.18 -15.97
N GLU A 91 50.92 -7.50 -15.61
CA GLU A 91 51.63 -6.54 -16.47
C GLU A 91 52.68 -7.19 -17.38
N SER A 92 53.35 -8.25 -16.93
CA SER A 92 54.43 -8.93 -17.68
C SER A 92 53.94 -9.95 -18.70
N GLY A 93 52.65 -10.32 -18.68
CA GLY A 93 52.07 -11.37 -19.52
C GLY A 93 52.57 -12.79 -19.18
N LEU A 94 53.30 -12.95 -18.08
CA LEU A 94 53.78 -14.24 -17.60
C LEU A 94 52.62 -15.00 -16.94
N ALA A 95 52.30 -16.19 -17.44
CA ALA A 95 51.38 -17.10 -16.77
C ALA A 95 52.13 -17.88 -15.68
N GLU A 96 51.46 -18.19 -14.58
CA GLU A 96 52.01 -18.96 -13.45
C GLU A 96 52.51 -20.35 -13.90
N GLU A 97 51.82 -20.97 -14.87
CA GLU A 97 52.20 -22.23 -15.54
C GLU A 97 53.45 -22.14 -16.44
N LYS A 98 54.01 -20.94 -16.66
CA LYS A 98 55.13 -20.67 -17.58
C LYS A 98 56.39 -20.12 -16.91
N VAL A 99 56.43 -20.09 -15.58
CA VAL A 99 57.62 -19.68 -14.83
C VAL A 99 58.72 -20.74 -15.01
N LEU A 100 59.88 -20.35 -15.53
CA LEU A 100 61.01 -21.27 -15.71
C LEU A 100 61.61 -21.69 -14.37
N THR A 101 61.95 -22.98 -14.22
CA THR A 101 62.57 -23.48 -12.98
C THR A 101 64.03 -23.05 -12.86
N MET A 102 64.60 -23.16 -11.66
CA MET A 102 66.02 -22.89 -11.42
C MET A 102 66.92 -23.74 -12.33
N GLN A 103 66.54 -25.00 -12.57
CA GLN A 103 67.25 -25.92 -13.46
C GLN A 103 67.22 -25.45 -14.92
N ASP A 104 66.06 -24.96 -15.40
CA ASP A 104 65.92 -24.42 -16.76
C ASP A 104 66.74 -23.14 -16.95
N LEU A 105 66.75 -22.27 -15.93
CA LEU A 105 67.52 -21.02 -15.92
C LEU A 105 69.04 -21.27 -15.90
N LEU A 106 69.52 -22.25 -15.12
CA LEU A 106 70.93 -22.65 -15.12
C LEU A 106 71.37 -23.24 -16.47
N GLN A 107 70.51 -24.02 -17.14
CA GLN A 107 70.76 -24.55 -18.48
C GLN A 107 70.76 -23.43 -19.54
N LEU A 108 69.83 -22.48 -19.46
CA LEU A 108 69.78 -21.30 -20.34
C LEU A 108 71.03 -20.44 -20.24
N PHE A 109 71.54 -20.21 -19.01
CA PHE A 109 72.80 -19.50 -18.78
C PHE A 109 74.04 -20.33 -19.12
N LYS A 110 73.88 -21.59 -19.55
CA LYS A 110 74.95 -22.51 -19.97
C LYS A 110 76.07 -22.68 -18.94
N ILE A 111 75.71 -22.59 -17.65
CA ILE A 111 76.67 -22.76 -16.56
C ILE A 111 77.04 -24.23 -16.49
N ASN A 112 78.33 -24.55 -16.64
CA ASN A 112 78.82 -25.92 -16.67
C ASN A 112 78.50 -26.64 -15.34
N PRO A 113 77.80 -27.79 -15.35
CA PRO A 113 77.48 -28.55 -14.13
C PRO A 113 78.68 -28.91 -13.24
N GLU A 114 79.87 -29.04 -13.82
CA GLU A 114 81.09 -29.35 -13.06
C GLU A 114 81.74 -28.14 -12.39
N SER A 115 81.33 -26.92 -12.74
CA SER A 115 81.91 -25.68 -12.19
C SER A 115 81.62 -25.48 -10.70
N SER A 116 82.52 -24.79 -10.01
CA SER A 116 82.31 -24.34 -8.63
C SER A 116 81.08 -23.46 -8.50
N LEU A 117 80.85 -22.54 -9.45
CA LEU A 117 79.68 -21.66 -9.50
C LEU A 117 78.36 -22.45 -9.53
N TYR A 118 78.23 -23.44 -10.42
CA TYR A 118 77.02 -24.28 -10.49
C TYR A 118 76.77 -25.03 -9.17
N LYS A 119 77.83 -25.61 -8.60
CA LYS A 119 77.77 -26.37 -7.34
C LYS A 119 77.44 -25.47 -6.15
N SER A 120 77.95 -24.23 -6.12
CA SER A 120 77.61 -23.25 -5.08
C SER A 120 76.15 -22.80 -5.19
N LEU A 121 75.72 -22.36 -6.38
CA LEU A 121 74.35 -21.90 -6.65
C LEU A 121 73.28 -22.93 -6.25
N ILE A 122 73.46 -24.20 -6.62
CA ILE A 122 72.55 -25.28 -6.18
C ILE A 122 72.62 -25.46 -4.66
N SER A 123 73.81 -25.52 -4.07
CA SER A 123 73.96 -25.76 -2.64
C SER A 123 73.49 -24.59 -1.76
N GLY A 124 73.34 -23.38 -2.31
CA GLY A 124 72.76 -22.22 -1.63
C GLY A 124 71.23 -22.19 -1.75
N PHE A 125 70.67 -22.60 -2.89
CA PHE A 125 69.24 -22.57 -3.16
C PHE A 125 68.41 -23.50 -2.23
N ASP A 126 68.97 -24.63 -1.80
CA ASP A 126 68.33 -25.53 -0.83
C ASP A 126 68.47 -25.06 0.64
N LYS A 127 69.33 -24.08 0.94
CA LYS A 127 69.68 -23.66 2.30
C LYS A 127 68.98 -22.36 2.73
N GLU A 128 67.80 -22.53 3.31
CA GLU A 128 67.07 -21.50 4.08
C GLU A 128 66.70 -20.23 3.28
N ASN A 129 65.88 -20.41 2.23
CA ASN A 129 65.37 -19.36 1.34
C ASN A 129 64.76 -18.15 2.06
N LYS A 130 65.35 -16.96 1.84
CA LYS A 130 64.78 -15.66 2.24
C LYS A 130 64.89 -14.54 1.19
N LYS A 131 65.48 -14.80 0.00
CA LYS A 131 65.78 -13.77 -1.03
C LYS A 131 65.68 -14.22 -2.50
N GLY A 132 65.53 -15.51 -2.78
CA GLY A 132 65.32 -16.06 -4.14
C GLY A 132 66.53 -16.09 -5.07
N PHE A 133 66.38 -16.79 -6.18
CA PHE A 133 67.51 -17.22 -7.04
C PHE A 133 68.28 -16.04 -7.63
N LEU A 134 67.59 -14.97 -8.02
CA LEU A 134 68.19 -13.74 -8.54
C LEU A 134 69.23 -13.13 -7.58
N VAL A 135 68.96 -13.15 -6.27
CA VAL A 135 69.86 -12.53 -5.28
C VAL A 135 71.07 -13.41 -5.01
N GLU A 136 70.89 -14.74 -4.93
CA GLU A 136 72.02 -15.65 -4.73
C GLU A 136 72.95 -15.68 -5.95
N PHE A 137 72.38 -15.59 -7.17
CA PHE A 137 73.15 -15.45 -8.40
C PHE A 137 73.98 -14.15 -8.45
N LEU A 138 73.39 -13.01 -8.08
CA LEU A 138 74.12 -11.74 -8.00
C LEU A 138 75.22 -11.74 -6.93
N LYS A 139 74.99 -12.41 -5.79
CA LYS A 139 75.97 -12.60 -4.71
C LYS A 139 77.17 -13.41 -5.18
N GLU A 140 76.95 -14.61 -5.74
CA GLU A 140 78.02 -15.48 -6.27
C GLU A 140 78.83 -14.77 -7.36
N MET A 141 78.19 -14.02 -8.25
CA MET A 141 78.89 -13.21 -9.27
C MET A 141 79.77 -12.13 -8.63
N ALA A 142 79.29 -11.42 -7.59
CA ALA A 142 80.08 -10.40 -6.90
C ALA A 142 81.29 -10.98 -6.16
N GLU A 143 81.14 -12.14 -5.50
CA GLU A 143 82.22 -12.86 -4.82
C GLU A 143 83.25 -13.40 -5.83
N TYR A 144 82.80 -13.93 -6.97
CA TYR A 144 83.67 -14.40 -8.06
C TYR A 144 84.53 -13.28 -8.67
N HIS A 145 84.04 -12.04 -8.73
CA HIS A 145 84.83 -10.90 -9.20
C HIS A 145 85.96 -10.52 -8.22
N GLN A 146 85.70 -10.51 -6.91
CA GLN A 146 86.73 -10.20 -5.90
C GLN A 146 87.85 -11.25 -5.87
N ALA A 147 87.51 -12.53 -6.09
CA ALA A 147 88.48 -13.62 -6.21
C ALA A 147 89.39 -13.53 -7.47
N LYS A 148 89.11 -12.59 -8.39
CA LYS A 148 89.85 -12.43 -9.65
C LYS A 148 90.86 -11.26 -9.64
N GLU A 149 90.67 -10.26 -8.78
CA GLU A 149 91.60 -9.13 -8.63
C GLU A 149 92.87 -9.50 -7.83
N THR A 150 92.87 -10.63 -7.11
CA THR A 150 94.00 -11.11 -6.29
C THR A 150 95.01 -12.00 -7.05
N CYS A 151 94.99 -12.00 -8.39
CA CYS A 151 95.93 -12.74 -9.22
C CYS A 151 97.16 -11.89 -9.62
N ASP A 152 98.06 -11.66 -8.66
CA ASP A 152 99.32 -10.95 -8.90
C ASP A 152 100.23 -11.68 -9.91
N MET A 153 100.76 -10.94 -10.88
CA MET A 153 101.64 -11.46 -11.94
C MET A 153 103.08 -11.61 -11.42
N ASN A 154 103.33 -12.65 -10.62
CA ASN A 154 104.65 -12.98 -10.10
C ASN A 154 105.64 -13.38 -11.22
N THR A 155 106.49 -12.44 -11.64
CA THR A 155 107.58 -12.66 -12.60
C THR A 155 108.62 -13.63 -12.01
N GLN A 156 108.81 -14.79 -12.64
CA GLN A 156 109.81 -15.77 -12.22
C GLN A 156 111.22 -15.38 -12.68
N THR A 157 112.18 -15.31 -11.75
CA THR A 157 113.62 -15.21 -12.07
C THR A 157 114.36 -16.41 -11.48
N ASN A 158 114.60 -17.43 -12.29
CA ASN A 158 115.41 -18.59 -11.88
C ASN A 158 116.91 -18.23 -11.92
N PRO A 159 117.70 -18.50 -10.86
CA PRO A 159 119.15 -18.40 -10.93
C PRO A 159 119.71 -19.57 -11.75
N THR A 160 120.53 -19.28 -12.77
CA THR A 160 121.23 -20.29 -13.58
C THR A 160 122.74 -20.22 -13.32
N PHE A 161 123.41 -21.37 -13.45
CA PHE A 161 124.77 -21.66 -12.96
C PHE A 161 125.90 -20.87 -13.66
N PRO A 162 127.10 -20.77 -13.03
CA PRO A 162 128.09 -19.72 -13.33
C PRO A 162 129.09 -20.06 -14.43
N SER A 163 129.72 -19.03 -15.01
CA SER A 163 130.90 -19.17 -15.87
C SER A 163 131.86 -17.96 -15.82
N LYS A 164 132.88 -18.07 -14.97
CA LYS A 164 134.26 -17.57 -15.11
C LYS A 164 134.50 -16.08 -15.44
N ASP A 165 135.11 -15.41 -14.46
CA ASP A 165 136.21 -14.44 -14.61
C ASP A 165 135.96 -13.29 -15.59
N SER A 166 135.02 -12.39 -15.24
CA SER A 166 134.70 -11.20 -16.04
C SER A 166 135.57 -9.98 -15.69
N LEU A 167 135.95 -9.20 -16.71
CA LEU A 167 136.67 -7.93 -16.58
C LEU A 167 135.99 -6.92 -15.64
N ALA A 168 134.67 -7.02 -15.44
CA ALA A 168 133.91 -6.22 -14.50
C ALA A 168 134.46 -6.27 -13.07
N GLU A 169 134.91 -7.44 -12.60
CA GLU A 169 135.46 -7.62 -11.25
C GLU A 169 136.75 -6.82 -11.05
N LYS A 170 137.54 -6.60 -12.11
CA LYS A 170 138.76 -5.77 -12.05
C LYS A 170 138.47 -4.27 -12.10
N PHE A 171 137.35 -3.85 -12.68
CA PHE A 171 136.88 -2.47 -12.54
C PHE A 171 136.29 -2.24 -11.14
N GLN A 172 135.50 -3.19 -10.63
CA GLN A 172 135.00 -3.21 -9.26
C GLN A 172 136.14 -3.05 -8.24
N ASP A 173 137.23 -3.83 -8.38
CA ASP A 173 138.43 -3.75 -7.51
C ASP A 173 139.16 -2.39 -7.60
N ILE A 174 139.09 -1.69 -8.74
CA ILE A 174 139.70 -0.36 -8.93
C ILE A 174 138.81 0.72 -8.30
N ASP A 175 137.49 0.66 -8.51
CA ASP A 175 136.52 1.56 -7.90
C ASP A 175 136.51 1.41 -6.37
N ASP A 176 136.58 0.17 -5.86
CA ASP A 176 136.74 -0.13 -4.44
C ASP A 176 138.06 0.42 -3.87
N GLN A 177 139.17 0.32 -4.60
CA GLN A 177 140.44 0.94 -4.20
C GLN A 177 140.35 2.47 -4.21
N PHE A 178 139.64 3.07 -5.16
CA PHE A 178 139.42 4.52 -5.20
C PHE A 178 138.54 5.00 -4.04
N ALA A 179 137.46 4.27 -3.74
CA ALA A 179 136.59 4.53 -2.59
C ALA A 179 137.35 4.42 -1.26
N ARG A 180 138.25 3.43 -1.12
CA ARG A 180 139.12 3.27 0.06
C ARG A 180 140.25 4.30 0.14
N ALA A 181 140.65 4.89 -0.99
CA ALA A 181 141.67 5.95 -1.04
C ALA A 181 141.12 7.36 -0.78
N TYR A 182 139.80 7.55 -0.90
CA TYR A 182 139.15 8.82 -0.57
C TYR A 182 139.13 9.03 0.96
N PRO A 183 139.69 10.14 1.50
CA PRO A 183 139.70 10.33 2.94
C PRO A 183 138.28 10.51 3.49
N GLN A 184 137.77 9.50 4.19
CA GLN A 184 136.56 9.61 5.01
C GLN A 184 136.72 10.82 5.94
N CYS A 185 135.89 11.84 5.70
CA CYS A 185 135.93 13.09 6.42
C CYS A 185 134.76 13.09 7.41
N PRO A 186 134.97 12.84 8.71
CA PRO A 186 133.85 12.68 9.66
C PRO A 186 133.00 13.95 9.83
N LYS A 187 133.53 15.09 9.38
CA LYS A 187 132.82 16.37 9.29
C LYS A 187 131.79 16.40 8.15
N LEU A 188 132.05 15.71 7.04
CA LEU A 188 131.12 15.60 5.92
C LEU A 188 129.98 14.64 6.31
N GLU A 189 130.32 13.46 6.82
CA GLU A 189 129.39 12.46 7.35
C GLU A 189 128.49 13.06 8.46
N SER A 190 129.05 13.85 9.39
CA SER A 190 128.27 14.55 10.43
C SER A 190 127.35 15.64 9.88
N LEU A 191 127.68 16.28 8.75
CA LEU A 191 126.82 17.26 8.09
C LEU A 191 125.72 16.59 7.25
N GLU A 192 126.03 15.47 6.60
CA GLU A 192 125.06 14.65 5.86
C GLU A 192 124.05 13.99 6.79
N MET A 193 124.51 13.44 7.93
CA MET A 193 123.65 12.96 9.01
C MET A 193 122.69 14.05 9.49
N LYS A 194 123.18 15.26 9.80
CA LYS A 194 122.34 16.41 10.20
C LYS A 194 121.40 16.91 9.11
N LEU A 195 121.77 16.76 7.83
CA LEU A 195 120.90 17.09 6.70
C LEU A 195 119.77 16.06 6.55
N ASN A 196 120.05 14.78 6.81
CA ASN A 196 119.06 13.71 6.84
C ASN A 196 118.14 13.82 8.07
N GLU A 197 118.68 14.02 9.28
CA GLU A 197 117.91 14.36 10.50
C GLU A 197 116.95 15.53 10.26
N LYS A 198 117.45 16.63 9.65
CA LYS A 198 116.61 17.78 9.30
C LYS A 198 115.50 17.39 8.31
N ARG A 199 115.81 16.58 7.29
CA ARG A 199 114.82 16.11 6.29
C ARG A 199 113.74 15.25 6.94
N GLU A 200 114.12 14.36 7.86
CA GLU A 200 113.20 13.50 8.61
C GLU A 200 112.28 14.33 9.53
N ILE A 201 112.82 15.31 10.27
CA ILE A 201 112.03 16.24 11.08
C ILE A 201 111.07 17.07 10.21
N GLU A 202 111.52 17.53 9.04
CA GLU A 202 110.69 18.28 8.09
C GLU A 202 109.57 17.40 7.51
N GLN A 203 109.84 16.13 7.19
CA GLN A 203 108.84 15.16 6.75
C GLN A 203 107.84 14.81 7.86
N GLN A 204 108.28 14.62 9.10
CA GLN A 204 107.42 14.39 10.26
C GLN A 204 106.48 15.58 10.50
N LEU A 205 106.99 16.81 10.44
CA LEU A 205 106.16 18.03 10.58
C LEU A 205 105.16 18.19 9.43
N GLN A 206 105.54 17.83 8.20
CA GLN A 206 104.61 17.83 7.05
C GLN A 206 103.51 16.78 7.23
N ALA A 207 103.84 15.58 7.74
CA ALA A 207 102.87 14.53 8.06
C ALA A 207 101.90 14.94 9.18
N GLU A 208 102.39 15.47 10.31
CA GLU A 208 101.54 15.99 11.40
C GLU A 208 100.59 17.09 10.87
N MET A 209 101.10 17.99 10.02
CA MET A 209 100.29 19.06 9.44
C MET A 209 99.27 18.56 8.39
N HIS A 210 99.49 17.38 7.79
CA HIS A 210 98.51 16.69 6.95
C HIS A 210 97.41 16.05 7.79
N GLU A 211 97.76 15.19 8.76
CA GLU A 211 96.80 14.54 9.66
C GLU A 211 95.95 15.57 10.40
N ARG A 212 96.58 16.63 10.91
CA ARG A 212 95.88 17.74 11.57
C ARG A 212 94.97 18.51 10.62
N ARG A 213 95.21 18.51 9.30
CA ARG A 213 94.28 19.04 8.27
C ARG A 213 93.09 18.11 8.07
N GLU A 214 93.33 16.80 8.00
CA GLU A 214 92.29 15.78 7.85
C GLU A 214 91.35 15.74 9.06
N ILE A 215 91.88 15.74 10.29
CA ILE A 215 91.10 15.81 11.54
C ILE A 215 90.21 17.07 11.56
N ARG A 216 90.73 18.23 11.12
CA ARG A 216 89.92 19.46 10.97
C ARG A 216 88.83 19.32 9.91
N GLY A 217 89.11 18.66 8.78
CA GLY A 217 88.13 18.35 7.74
C GLY A 217 87.00 17.46 8.23
N ILE A 218 87.34 16.33 8.87
CA ILE A 218 86.40 15.38 9.48
C ILE A 218 85.54 16.08 10.54
N TYR A 219 86.14 16.93 11.39
CA TYR A 219 85.39 17.71 12.38
C TYR A 219 84.40 18.70 11.73
N ALA A 220 84.82 19.42 10.69
CA ALA A 220 83.94 20.35 9.96
C ALA A 220 82.78 19.61 9.27
N GLN A 221 83.05 18.49 8.61
CA GLN A 221 82.02 17.61 8.02
C GLN A 221 81.04 17.10 9.08
N ARG A 222 81.53 16.65 10.24
CA ARG A 222 80.68 16.20 11.35
C ARG A 222 79.77 17.31 11.88
N GLN A 223 80.27 18.55 11.99
CA GLN A 223 79.45 19.68 12.44
C GLN A 223 78.37 20.07 11.43
N LEU A 224 78.66 19.99 10.12
CA LEU A 224 77.65 20.17 9.07
C LEU A 224 76.57 19.07 9.14
N LEU A 225 76.98 17.81 9.19
CA LEU A 225 76.06 16.67 9.29
C LEU A 225 75.16 16.76 10.55
N LEU A 226 75.71 17.17 11.70
CA LEU A 226 74.92 17.38 12.92
C LEU A 226 73.91 18.53 12.78
N LYS A 227 74.23 19.59 12.03
CA LYS A 227 73.29 20.67 11.71
C LYS A 227 72.15 20.17 10.81
N ASP A 228 72.48 19.37 9.81
CA ASP A 228 71.49 18.83 8.85
C ASP A 228 70.60 17.74 9.48
N ILE A 229 71.13 16.97 10.43
CA ILE A 229 70.33 16.07 11.29
C ILE A 229 69.32 16.89 12.10
N ARG A 230 69.78 17.90 12.87
CA ARG A 230 68.90 18.77 13.67
C ARG A 230 67.84 19.50 12.84
N GLY A 231 68.17 19.91 11.62
CA GLY A 231 67.21 20.50 10.68
C GLY A 231 66.09 19.52 10.31
N ARG A 232 66.45 18.28 9.95
CA ARG A 232 65.48 17.22 9.63
C ARG A 232 64.67 16.76 10.84
N GLU A 233 65.27 16.69 12.03
CA GLU A 233 64.57 16.41 13.29
C GLU A 233 63.49 17.48 13.59
N ALA A 234 63.83 18.76 13.42
CA ALA A 234 62.88 19.87 13.59
C ALA A 234 61.75 19.85 12.55
N GLU A 235 62.06 19.55 11.29
CA GLU A 235 61.06 19.44 10.22
C GLU A 235 60.12 18.23 10.44
N LEU A 236 60.67 17.07 10.81
CA LEU A 236 59.89 15.88 11.14
C LEU A 236 58.96 16.15 12.35
N LYS A 237 59.46 16.84 13.37
CA LYS A 237 58.64 17.26 14.51
C LYS A 237 57.47 18.17 14.08
N GLN A 238 57.73 19.19 13.24
CA GLN A 238 56.68 20.05 12.71
C GLN A 238 55.65 19.29 11.86
N ARG A 239 56.09 18.31 11.05
CA ARG A 239 55.20 17.43 10.27
C ARG A 239 54.31 16.57 11.17
N ILE A 240 54.84 16.06 12.29
CA ILE A 240 54.08 15.29 13.29
C ILE A 240 53.06 16.19 14.00
N GLU A 241 53.49 17.36 14.51
CA GLU A 241 52.59 18.32 15.19
C GLU A 241 51.46 18.80 14.28
N ALA A 242 51.75 19.04 12.99
CA ALA A 242 50.74 19.38 11.99
C ALA A 242 49.78 18.21 11.68
N PHE A 243 50.27 16.96 11.64
CA PHE A 243 49.44 15.78 11.46
C PHE A 243 48.49 15.56 12.65
N GLU A 244 48.99 15.66 13.89
CA GLU A 244 48.15 15.56 15.08
C GLU A 244 47.08 16.66 15.12
N LEU A 245 47.41 17.89 14.72
CA LEU A 245 46.45 18.99 14.64
C LEU A 245 45.36 18.72 13.60
N ALA A 246 45.74 18.18 12.43
CA ALA A 246 44.80 17.79 11.38
C ALA A 246 43.89 16.62 11.83
N GLN A 247 44.44 15.65 12.56
CA GLN A 247 43.67 14.55 13.15
C GLN A 247 42.66 15.07 14.18
N ARG A 248 43.07 15.88 15.17
CA ARG A 248 42.17 16.49 16.17
C ARG A 248 41.06 17.31 15.53
N LEU A 249 41.38 18.05 14.46
CA LEU A 249 40.41 18.83 13.69
C LEU A 249 39.42 17.93 12.92
N GLN A 250 39.81 16.72 12.55
CA GLN A 250 38.92 15.74 11.92
C GLN A 250 38.04 15.05 12.97
N GLU A 251 38.62 14.61 14.08
CA GLU A 251 37.91 14.01 15.23
C GLU A 251 36.81 14.94 15.75
N GLU A 252 37.06 16.25 15.90
CA GLU A 252 36.05 17.21 16.36
C GLU A 252 34.95 17.47 15.31
N LYS A 253 35.24 17.37 14.00
CA LYS A 253 34.20 17.41 12.95
C LYS A 253 33.31 16.17 13.01
N ASP A 254 33.89 14.99 13.14
CA ASP A 254 33.15 13.72 13.15
C ASP A 254 32.32 13.60 14.44
N LYS A 255 32.84 14.10 15.57
CA LYS A 255 32.09 14.32 16.82
C LYS A 255 30.95 15.32 16.65
N SER A 256 31.19 16.48 16.03
CA SER A 256 30.16 17.48 15.75
C SER A 256 29.05 16.92 14.83
N LEU A 257 29.42 16.13 13.82
CA LEU A 257 28.48 15.40 12.96
C LEU A 257 27.65 14.38 13.76
N ALA A 258 28.30 13.58 14.62
CA ALA A 258 27.63 12.59 15.46
C ALA A 258 26.66 13.22 16.48
N ASP A 259 27.03 14.35 17.09
CA ASP A 259 26.15 15.09 18.00
C ASP A 259 24.96 15.72 17.24
N ALA A 260 25.18 16.26 16.03
CA ALA A 260 24.10 16.76 15.18
C ALA A 260 23.15 15.64 14.71
N LEU A 261 23.67 14.44 14.42
CA LEU A 261 22.85 13.25 14.15
C LEU A 261 22.04 12.84 15.38
N ARG A 262 22.66 12.78 16.57
CA ARG A 262 21.96 12.45 17.83
C ARG A 262 20.81 13.42 18.14
N ILE A 263 21.00 14.72 17.90
CA ILE A 263 19.95 15.74 18.03
C ILE A 263 18.81 15.48 17.02
N ARG A 264 19.14 15.13 15.77
CA ARG A 264 18.14 14.79 14.76
C ARG A 264 17.36 13.52 15.12
N GLU A 265 18.02 12.49 15.61
CA GLU A 265 17.39 11.24 16.08
C GLU A 265 16.44 11.49 17.25
N LEU A 266 16.83 12.33 18.22
CA LEU A 266 15.98 12.71 19.34
C LEU A 266 14.73 13.48 18.87
N ASN A 267 14.90 14.41 17.92
CA ASN A 267 13.78 15.15 17.32
C ASN A 267 12.84 14.23 16.53
N ILE A 268 13.37 13.21 15.84
CA ILE A 268 12.57 12.19 15.14
C ILE A 268 11.75 11.38 16.15
N LYS A 269 12.37 10.87 17.22
CA LYS A 269 11.67 10.11 18.28
C LYS A 269 10.55 10.92 18.93
N SER A 270 10.79 12.20 19.24
CA SER A 270 9.76 13.08 19.80
C SER A 270 8.60 13.35 18.82
N LEU A 271 8.88 13.40 17.50
CA LEU A 271 7.83 13.46 16.48
C LEU A 271 7.06 12.14 16.38
N GLU A 272 7.74 10.99 16.41
CA GLU A 272 7.13 9.65 16.41
C GLU A 272 6.18 9.49 17.63
N GLU A 273 6.65 9.78 18.84
CA GLU A 273 5.84 9.83 20.08
C GLU A 273 4.61 10.74 19.94
N THR A 274 4.78 11.91 19.29
CA THR A 274 3.70 12.86 19.03
C THR A 274 2.67 12.35 18.02
N TYR A 275 3.10 11.59 17.00
CA TYR A 275 2.18 10.95 16.03
C TYR A 275 1.48 9.73 16.64
N ASP A 276 2.19 8.91 17.41
CA ASP A 276 1.62 7.81 18.19
C ASP A 276 0.54 8.30 19.16
N GLN A 277 0.78 9.41 19.86
CA GLN A 277 -0.23 9.98 20.77
C GLN A 277 -1.44 10.53 20.01
N LYS A 278 -1.25 11.15 18.82
CA LYS A 278 -2.37 11.57 17.96
C LYS A 278 -3.18 10.37 17.46
N LEU A 279 -2.52 9.29 17.06
CA LEU A 279 -3.16 8.05 16.61
C LEU A 279 -3.96 7.40 17.75
N LYS A 280 -3.38 7.30 18.96
CA LYS A 280 -4.08 6.84 20.17
C LYS A 280 -5.30 7.72 20.48
N ASN A 281 -5.18 9.04 20.37
CA ASN A 281 -6.28 9.97 20.62
C ASN A 281 -7.43 9.84 19.60
N GLU A 282 -7.13 9.68 18.31
CA GLU A 282 -8.17 9.46 17.29
C GLU A 282 -8.83 8.07 17.42
N ILE A 283 -8.06 7.02 17.74
CA ILE A 283 -8.63 5.69 18.06
C ILE A 283 -9.58 5.77 19.28
N LEU A 284 -9.18 6.48 20.34
CA LEU A 284 -10.04 6.71 21.51
C LEU A 284 -11.29 7.52 21.17
N LYS A 285 -11.17 8.54 20.31
CA LYS A 285 -12.30 9.34 19.81
C LYS A 285 -13.31 8.48 19.06
N TYR A 286 -12.88 7.66 18.10
CA TYR A 286 -13.78 6.72 17.41
C TYR A 286 -14.40 5.67 18.35
N GLN A 287 -13.68 5.23 19.39
CA GLN A 287 -14.23 4.32 20.41
C GLN A 287 -15.26 4.98 21.33
N LEU A 288 -15.18 6.30 21.53
CA LEU A 288 -16.18 7.08 22.27
C LEU A 288 -17.40 7.36 21.38
N GLU A 289 -17.19 7.85 20.16
CA GLU A 289 -18.23 8.10 19.16
C GLU A 289 -19.11 6.86 18.92
N LEU A 290 -18.49 5.68 18.75
CA LEU A 290 -19.21 4.41 18.63
C LEU A 290 -20.02 4.04 19.89
N LYS A 291 -19.53 4.35 21.09
CA LYS A 291 -20.27 4.12 22.35
C LYS A 291 -21.44 5.08 22.49
N ASP A 292 -21.24 6.35 22.14
CA ASP A 292 -22.29 7.37 22.16
C ASP A 292 -23.39 7.06 21.14
N ASP A 293 -23.04 6.51 19.96
CA ASP A 293 -24.00 5.96 18.99
C ASP A 293 -24.79 4.77 19.54
N TYR A 294 -24.14 3.81 20.22
CA TYR A 294 -24.84 2.71 20.89
C TYR A 294 -25.80 3.23 21.97
N ILE A 295 -25.37 4.19 22.80
CA ILE A 295 -26.20 4.83 23.82
C ILE A 295 -27.37 5.58 23.18
N ALA A 296 -27.13 6.35 22.11
CA ALA A 296 -28.17 7.08 21.39
C ALA A 296 -29.20 6.13 20.74
N LYS A 297 -28.75 5.03 20.14
CA LYS A 297 -29.64 3.99 19.58
C LYS A 297 -30.48 3.32 20.67
N THR A 298 -29.89 2.98 21.82
CA THR A 298 -30.61 2.42 22.96
C THR A 298 -31.63 3.41 23.53
N ASN A 299 -31.26 4.69 23.68
CA ASN A 299 -32.18 5.73 24.16
C ASN A 299 -33.35 5.94 23.19
N ARG A 300 -33.12 5.98 21.88
CA ARG A 300 -34.19 6.03 20.86
C ARG A 300 -35.14 4.84 20.97
N LEU A 301 -34.62 3.62 21.11
CA LEU A 301 -35.46 2.42 21.29
C LEU A 301 -36.33 2.51 22.56
N VAL A 302 -35.77 2.99 23.68
CA VAL A 302 -36.53 3.21 24.93
C VAL A 302 -37.56 4.33 24.78
N GLU A 303 -37.29 5.37 23.99
CA GLU A 303 -38.26 6.42 23.68
C GLU A 303 -39.39 5.95 22.77
N GLU A 304 -39.11 5.16 21.72
CA GLU A 304 -40.16 4.55 20.90
C GLU A 304 -40.99 3.53 21.69
N GLU A 305 -40.36 2.72 22.56
CA GLU A 305 -41.08 1.81 23.46
C GLU A 305 -42.02 2.59 24.41
N ARG A 306 -41.56 3.74 24.93
CA ARG A 306 -42.40 4.65 25.74
C ARG A 306 -43.53 5.27 24.93
N LYS A 307 -43.30 5.69 23.68
CA LYS A 307 -44.34 6.22 22.78
C LYS A 307 -45.40 5.17 22.46
N ILE A 308 -44.99 3.95 22.08
CA ILE A 308 -45.90 2.82 21.80
C ILE A 308 -46.74 2.50 23.05
N LYS A 309 -46.11 2.43 24.24
CA LYS A 309 -46.83 2.24 25.51
C LYS A 309 -47.78 3.39 25.83
N ALA A 310 -47.41 4.64 25.57
CA ALA A 310 -48.26 5.81 25.78
C ALA A 310 -49.48 5.83 24.85
N VAL A 311 -49.29 5.52 23.55
CA VAL A 311 -50.39 5.38 22.58
C VAL A 311 -51.32 4.25 22.98
N LEU A 312 -50.81 3.07 23.33
CA LEU A 312 -51.63 1.95 23.80
C LEU A 312 -52.44 2.30 25.06
N VAL A 313 -51.84 3.03 26.01
CA VAL A 313 -52.52 3.52 27.22
C VAL A 313 -53.53 4.64 26.91
N GLN A 314 -53.41 5.36 25.80
CA GLN A 314 -54.40 6.34 25.33
C GLN A 314 -55.55 5.69 24.54
N GLU A 315 -55.27 4.66 23.73
CA GLU A 315 -56.26 3.99 22.88
C GLU A 315 -57.13 2.98 23.64
N GLN A 316 -56.63 2.37 24.72
CA GLN A 316 -57.47 1.50 25.57
C GLN A 316 -58.67 2.23 26.19
N PRO A 317 -58.55 3.40 26.85
CA PRO A 317 -59.73 4.07 27.41
C PRO A 317 -60.69 4.60 26.34
N THR A 318 -60.23 4.97 25.13
CA THR A 318 -61.14 5.36 24.04
C THR A 318 -61.91 4.17 23.48
N THR A 319 -61.25 3.04 23.22
CA THR A 319 -61.91 1.80 22.74
C THR A 319 -62.78 1.12 23.80
N VAL A 320 -62.46 1.26 25.09
CA VAL A 320 -63.34 0.85 26.21
C VAL A 320 -64.55 1.76 26.32
N ASN A 321 -64.40 3.08 26.13
CA ASN A 321 -65.52 4.01 26.15
C ASN A 321 -66.46 3.83 24.93
N SER A 322 -65.94 3.63 23.72
CA SER A 322 -66.79 3.38 22.55
C SER A 322 -67.60 2.09 22.72
N ARG A 323 -66.98 1.00 23.20
CA ARG A 323 -67.70 -0.25 23.55
C ARG A 323 -68.73 -0.05 24.66
N LYS A 324 -68.48 0.84 25.62
CA LYS A 324 -69.42 1.18 26.68
C LYS A 324 -70.63 1.98 26.15
N GLU A 325 -70.42 2.83 25.14
CA GLU A 325 -71.51 3.52 24.43
C GLU A 325 -72.29 2.58 23.51
N GLU A 326 -71.61 1.72 22.74
CA GLU A 326 -72.19 0.63 21.95
C GLU A 326 -73.08 -0.29 22.82
N LEU A 327 -72.62 -0.65 24.03
CA LEU A 327 -73.39 -1.43 25.00
C LEU A 327 -74.52 -0.63 25.68
N SER A 328 -74.46 0.71 25.70
CA SER A 328 -75.52 1.53 26.29
C SER A 328 -76.81 1.49 25.46
N HIS A 329 -76.71 1.38 24.14
CA HIS A 329 -77.87 1.32 23.25
C HIS A 329 -78.74 0.06 23.46
N PRO A 330 -78.22 -1.19 23.46
CA PRO A 330 -79.01 -2.37 23.79
C PRO A 330 -79.39 -2.40 25.27
N ALA A 331 -78.56 -1.89 26.19
CA ALA A 331 -78.93 -1.80 27.60
C ALA A 331 -80.09 -0.82 27.87
N ASN A 332 -80.29 0.20 27.02
CA ASN A 332 -81.48 1.05 27.07
C ASN A 332 -82.67 0.39 26.38
N HIS A 333 -82.46 -0.25 25.23
CA HIS A 333 -83.53 -0.98 24.54
C HIS A 333 -84.10 -2.15 25.38
N VAL A 334 -83.27 -2.84 26.16
CA VAL A 334 -83.73 -3.84 27.14
C VAL A 334 -84.65 -3.22 28.19
N LYS A 335 -84.36 -2.02 28.71
CA LYS A 335 -85.24 -1.32 29.66
C LYS A 335 -86.56 -0.88 29.02
N GLU A 336 -86.53 -0.45 27.76
CA GLU A 336 -87.74 -0.15 26.98
C GLU A 336 -88.63 -1.39 26.86
N LEU A 337 -88.05 -2.53 26.46
CA LEU A 337 -88.75 -3.81 26.36
C LEU A 337 -89.24 -4.33 27.73
N GLU A 338 -88.49 -4.10 28.82
CA GLU A 338 -88.94 -4.42 30.19
C GLU A 338 -90.17 -3.58 30.60
N LEU A 339 -90.19 -2.29 30.26
CA LEU A 339 -91.33 -1.39 30.51
C LEU A 339 -92.55 -1.72 29.63
N GLU A 340 -92.33 -2.07 28.36
CA GLU A 340 -93.39 -2.57 27.47
C GLU A 340 -93.96 -3.91 27.98
N LEU A 341 -93.10 -4.84 28.42
CA LEU A 341 -93.50 -6.11 29.00
C LEU A 341 -94.37 -5.90 30.26
N GLU A 342 -93.98 -4.99 31.16
CA GLU A 342 -94.76 -4.70 32.37
C GLU A 342 -96.09 -3.99 32.05
N SER A 343 -96.10 -3.10 31.05
CA SER A 343 -97.33 -2.50 30.50
C SER A 343 -98.28 -3.56 29.93
N LEU A 344 -97.75 -4.53 29.16
CA LEU A 344 -98.52 -5.63 28.59
C LEU A 344 -99.04 -6.60 29.66
N LYS A 345 -98.27 -6.89 30.73
CA LYS A 345 -98.78 -7.61 31.91
C LYS A 345 -99.96 -6.87 32.56
N ALA A 346 -99.84 -5.56 32.76
CA ALA A 346 -100.90 -4.74 33.34
C ALA A 346 -102.17 -4.72 32.47
N GLN A 347 -102.02 -4.60 31.15
CA GLN A 347 -103.14 -4.72 30.20
C GLN A 347 -103.77 -6.12 30.22
N SER A 348 -102.97 -7.18 30.25
CA SER A 348 -103.44 -8.57 30.36
C SER A 348 -104.27 -8.77 31.63
N LEU A 349 -103.80 -8.28 32.78
CA LEU A 349 -104.54 -8.31 34.05
C LEU A 349 -105.84 -7.51 34.00
N ALA A 350 -105.89 -6.39 33.26
CA ALA A 350 -107.12 -5.61 33.06
C ALA A 350 -108.13 -6.37 32.17
N ILE A 351 -107.68 -6.97 31.06
CA ILE A 351 -108.50 -7.80 30.17
C ILE A 351 -109.02 -9.04 30.91
N THR A 352 -108.19 -9.69 31.74
CA THR A 352 -108.63 -10.82 32.59
C THR A 352 -109.75 -10.40 33.55
N LYS A 353 -109.64 -9.23 34.21
CA LYS A 353 -110.72 -8.68 35.04
C LYS A 353 -111.99 -8.38 34.24
N GLN A 354 -111.86 -7.83 33.02
CA GLN A 354 -113.00 -7.59 32.12
C GLN A 354 -113.68 -8.90 31.69
N ASN A 355 -112.91 -9.94 31.38
CA ASN A 355 -113.43 -11.26 31.02
C ASN A 355 -114.17 -11.93 32.19
N HIS A 356 -113.67 -11.79 33.43
CA HIS A 356 -114.42 -12.23 34.62
C HIS A 356 -115.74 -11.48 34.78
N LEU A 357 -115.75 -10.15 34.61
CA LEU A 357 -116.98 -9.34 34.68
C LEU A 357 -118.00 -9.69 33.58
N LEU A 358 -117.53 -9.98 32.36
CA LEU A 358 -118.37 -10.44 31.26
C LEU A 358 -118.94 -11.84 31.52
N ASN A 359 -118.16 -12.76 32.06
CA ASN A 359 -118.62 -14.11 32.42
C ASN A 359 -119.69 -14.08 33.52
N GLU A 360 -119.54 -13.26 34.57
CA GLU A 360 -120.60 -13.12 35.57
C GLU A 360 -121.87 -12.47 34.97
N LYS A 361 -121.75 -11.48 34.06
CA LYS A 361 -122.93 -10.95 33.35
C LYS A 361 -123.62 -11.98 32.44
N ILE A 362 -122.88 -12.84 31.75
CA ILE A 362 -123.45 -13.93 30.94
C ILE A 362 -124.21 -14.94 31.83
N LYS A 363 -123.71 -15.17 33.04
CA LYS A 363 -124.28 -16.03 34.05
C LYS A 363 -125.50 -15.40 34.75
N GLU A 364 -125.56 -14.08 34.90
CA GLU A 364 -126.77 -13.34 35.30
C GLU A 364 -127.87 -13.44 34.22
N MET A 365 -127.52 -13.45 32.92
CA MET A 365 -128.48 -13.59 31.82
C MET A 365 -128.90 -15.05 31.51
N SER A 366 -128.91 -15.94 32.51
CA SER A 366 -129.16 -17.39 32.32
C SER A 366 -130.59 -17.76 31.87
N ASP A 367 -131.53 -16.83 31.91
CA ASP A 367 -132.96 -17.02 31.59
C ASP A 367 -133.24 -17.42 30.12
N TYR A 368 -132.23 -17.37 29.25
CA TYR A 368 -132.28 -17.87 27.86
C TYR A 368 -132.84 -19.29 27.73
N SER A 369 -132.70 -20.12 28.79
CA SER A 369 -133.26 -21.47 28.83
C SER A 369 -134.80 -21.48 28.87
N LEU A 370 -135.41 -20.58 29.64
CA LEU A 370 -136.88 -20.47 29.77
C LEU A 370 -137.50 -19.92 28.48
N LEU A 371 -136.89 -18.88 27.90
CA LEU A 371 -137.33 -18.29 26.63
C LEU A 371 -137.29 -19.30 25.45
N LYS A 372 -136.42 -20.31 25.54
CA LYS A 372 -136.31 -21.40 24.56
C LYS A 372 -137.43 -22.44 24.71
N GLU A 373 -137.96 -22.61 25.92
CA GLU A 373 -139.07 -23.51 26.24
C GLU A 373 -140.42 -22.88 25.84
N GLU A 374 -140.66 -21.62 26.19
CA GLU A 374 -141.82 -20.83 25.75
C GLU A 374 -141.91 -20.75 24.21
N LYS A 375 -140.77 -20.57 23.54
CA LYS A 375 -140.68 -20.65 22.06
C LYS A 375 -141.13 -22.00 21.51
N LEU A 376 -140.90 -23.11 22.23
CA LEU A 376 -141.26 -24.46 21.78
C LEU A 376 -142.77 -24.68 21.88
N GLU A 377 -143.44 -24.17 22.93
CA GLU A 377 -144.90 -24.19 23.04
C GLU A 377 -145.59 -23.34 21.96
N LEU A 378 -145.08 -22.13 21.70
CA LEU A 378 -145.57 -21.30 20.58
C LEU A 378 -145.35 -22.00 19.22
N GLN A 379 -144.34 -22.87 19.10
CA GLN A 379 -144.05 -23.65 17.90
C GLN A 379 -144.95 -24.89 17.74
N THR A 380 -145.43 -25.51 18.83
CA THR A 380 -146.44 -26.60 18.75
C THR A 380 -147.83 -26.04 18.43
N GLN A 381 -148.22 -24.91 19.04
CA GLN A 381 -149.47 -24.21 18.70
C GLN A 381 -149.48 -23.76 17.23
N ASN A 382 -148.36 -23.25 16.72
CA ASN A 382 -148.21 -22.91 15.30
C ASN A 382 -148.37 -24.12 14.36
N LYS A 383 -147.97 -25.33 14.79
CA LYS A 383 -148.15 -26.55 13.98
C LYS A 383 -149.63 -26.90 13.82
N LEU A 384 -150.41 -26.81 14.89
CA LEU A 384 -151.84 -27.13 14.88
C LEU A 384 -152.63 -26.16 13.98
N LEU A 385 -152.39 -24.86 14.10
CA LEU A 385 -153.04 -23.84 13.27
C LEU A 385 -152.63 -23.92 11.79
N LYS A 386 -151.38 -24.32 11.49
CA LYS A 386 -150.96 -24.55 10.09
C LYS A 386 -151.69 -25.72 9.46
N GLN A 387 -151.92 -26.81 10.20
CA GLN A 387 -152.62 -27.98 9.64
C GLN A 387 -154.06 -27.66 9.18
N GLN A 388 -154.75 -26.73 9.86
CA GLN A 388 -156.08 -26.25 9.45
C GLN A 388 -156.04 -25.25 8.27
N LEU A 389 -154.95 -24.49 8.12
CA LEU A 389 -154.76 -23.58 6.99
C LEU A 389 -154.27 -24.26 5.72
N GLU A 390 -153.59 -25.41 5.82
CA GLU A 390 -153.08 -26.17 4.66
C GLU A 390 -154.24 -26.75 3.82
N GLU A 391 -155.28 -27.29 4.45
CA GLU A 391 -156.49 -27.78 3.76
C GLU A 391 -157.22 -26.67 3.00
N SER A 392 -157.13 -25.43 3.47
CA SER A 392 -157.76 -24.24 2.84
C SER A 392 -156.88 -23.58 1.77
N ARG A 393 -155.68 -24.11 1.48
CA ARG A 393 -154.66 -23.42 0.66
C ARG A 393 -154.21 -24.15 -0.61
N ASN A 394 -154.64 -25.39 -0.84
CA ASN A 394 -154.34 -26.11 -2.08
C ASN A 394 -154.98 -25.49 -3.35
N ASP A 395 -155.88 -24.51 -3.21
CA ASP A 395 -156.63 -23.90 -4.32
C ASP A 395 -155.95 -22.68 -5.00
N ASN A 396 -154.74 -22.26 -4.61
CA ASN A 396 -153.98 -21.28 -5.43
C ASN A 396 -152.44 -21.38 -5.31
N PHE A 397 -151.77 -21.20 -6.45
CA PHE A 397 -150.51 -21.91 -6.75
C PHE A 397 -149.34 -20.98 -7.11
N HIS A 398 -148.26 -21.06 -6.32
CA HIS A 398 -146.85 -20.71 -6.67
C HIS A 398 -146.50 -19.20 -6.84
N LEU A 399 -145.59 -18.63 -6.03
CA LEU A 399 -144.10 -18.70 -6.02
C LEU A 399 -143.41 -17.79 -7.07
N LEU A 400 -142.51 -16.90 -6.61
CA LEU A 400 -141.11 -16.86 -7.05
C LEU A 400 -140.17 -16.07 -6.10
N ASN A 401 -138.88 -16.01 -6.44
CA ASN A 401 -137.70 -15.64 -5.62
C ASN A 401 -136.84 -14.56 -6.31
N PRO A 402 -135.90 -13.86 -5.61
CA PRO A 402 -134.57 -13.60 -6.22
C PRO A 402 -133.36 -13.49 -5.25
N GLN A 403 -132.16 -13.30 -5.81
CA GLN A 403 -130.82 -13.25 -5.19
C GLN A 403 -129.95 -12.10 -5.81
N PRO A 404 -128.89 -11.57 -5.14
CA PRO A 404 -127.86 -10.72 -5.77
C PRO A 404 -126.37 -11.14 -5.54
N SER A 405 -125.43 -10.35 -6.12
CA SER A 405 -123.93 -10.45 -6.17
C SER A 405 -123.36 -9.10 -6.74
N PRO A 406 -122.07 -8.84 -7.12
CA PRO A 406 -120.76 -9.54 -6.97
C PRO A 406 -119.53 -8.62 -6.58
N GLU A 407 -118.29 -9.15 -6.41
CA GLU A 407 -117.04 -8.32 -6.44
C GLU A 407 -115.70 -9.10 -6.65
N LEU A 408 -114.98 -8.91 -7.78
CA LEU A 408 -113.53 -9.27 -7.96
C LEU A 408 -112.93 -8.83 -9.33
N LEU A 409 -112.45 -7.58 -9.49
CA LEU A 409 -111.79 -7.15 -10.76
C LEU A 409 -110.69 -6.06 -10.66
N ASN A 410 -110.46 -5.42 -9.50
CA ASN A 410 -109.66 -4.19 -9.45
C ASN A 410 -108.12 -4.39 -9.36
N SER A 411 -107.64 -5.60 -9.06
CA SER A 411 -106.25 -5.82 -8.63
C SER A 411 -105.21 -5.93 -9.76
N GLN A 412 -105.61 -6.14 -11.01
CA GLN A 412 -104.66 -6.44 -12.11
C GLN A 412 -103.98 -5.19 -12.72
N LYS A 413 -104.42 -3.98 -12.36
CA LYS A 413 -104.08 -2.74 -13.09
C LYS A 413 -102.82 -2.01 -12.61
N GLN A 414 -102.29 -2.35 -11.41
CA GLN A 414 -101.14 -1.63 -10.82
C GLN A 414 -99.76 -2.20 -11.23
N LEU A 415 -99.65 -3.51 -11.46
CA LEU A 415 -98.36 -4.20 -11.67
C LEU A 415 -97.58 -3.79 -12.94
N LYS A 416 -98.24 -3.19 -13.95
CA LYS A 416 -97.57 -2.79 -15.22
C LYS A 416 -96.85 -1.44 -15.18
N LYS A 417 -96.90 -0.67 -14.08
CA LYS A 417 -96.34 0.70 -14.04
C LYS A 417 -94.93 0.80 -13.44
N ALA A 418 -94.45 -0.24 -12.75
CA ALA A 418 -93.11 -0.25 -12.12
C ALA A 418 -92.00 -0.75 -13.07
N GLY A 419 -92.30 -1.72 -13.96
CA GLY A 419 -91.28 -2.40 -14.76
C GLY A 419 -90.57 -1.56 -15.83
N THR A 420 -91.08 -0.37 -16.16
CA THR A 420 -90.48 0.51 -17.18
C THR A 420 -89.47 1.52 -16.64
N ALA A 421 -89.34 1.68 -15.32
CA ALA A 421 -88.39 2.61 -14.72
C ALA A 421 -86.95 2.05 -14.72
N ASN A 422 -86.74 0.90 -14.08
CA ASN A 422 -85.41 0.30 -13.88
C ASN A 422 -84.65 0.01 -15.20
N VAL A 423 -85.36 -0.21 -16.31
CA VAL A 423 -84.75 -0.47 -17.63
C VAL A 423 -84.06 0.79 -18.19
N LEU A 424 -84.49 1.98 -17.77
CA LEU A 424 -83.99 3.25 -18.27
C LEU A 424 -82.74 3.68 -17.49
N GLU A 425 -82.80 3.66 -16.15
CA GLU A 425 -81.64 3.92 -15.27
C GLU A 425 -80.46 2.97 -15.56
N HIS A 426 -80.72 1.68 -15.76
CA HIS A 426 -79.65 0.71 -16.03
C HIS A 426 -78.97 0.95 -17.39
N LYS A 427 -79.68 1.54 -18.37
CA LYS A 427 -79.09 1.93 -19.65
C LYS A 427 -78.22 3.19 -19.51
N GLU A 428 -78.69 4.16 -18.73
CA GLU A 428 -77.92 5.38 -18.44
C GLU A 428 -76.62 5.06 -17.69
N PHE A 429 -76.67 4.16 -16.70
CA PHE A 429 -75.50 3.66 -15.97
C PHE A 429 -74.43 3.04 -16.89
N GLU A 430 -74.83 2.13 -17.80
CA GLU A 430 -73.86 1.53 -18.72
C GLU A 430 -73.27 2.56 -19.71
N THR A 431 -74.05 3.54 -20.20
CA THR A 431 -73.49 4.62 -21.02
C THR A 431 -72.51 5.52 -20.26
N HIS A 432 -72.75 5.74 -18.96
CA HIS A 432 -71.82 6.50 -18.10
C HIS A 432 -70.52 5.73 -17.86
N LYS A 433 -70.61 4.42 -17.63
CA LYS A 433 -69.49 3.48 -17.47
C LYS A 433 -68.63 3.40 -18.75
N GLU A 434 -69.23 3.32 -19.93
CA GLU A 434 -68.49 3.39 -21.20
C GLU A 434 -67.78 4.74 -21.41
N ALA A 435 -68.42 5.84 -21.05
CA ALA A 435 -67.83 7.19 -21.16
C ALA A 435 -66.63 7.34 -20.22
N LEU A 436 -66.75 6.91 -18.96
CA LEU A 436 -65.68 6.95 -17.98
C LEU A 436 -64.48 6.07 -18.40
N HIS A 437 -64.75 4.90 -18.99
CA HIS A 437 -63.69 4.01 -19.48
C HIS A 437 -62.93 4.60 -20.68
N LYS A 438 -63.63 5.28 -21.61
CA LYS A 438 -62.99 6.03 -22.70
C LYS A 438 -62.13 7.19 -22.18
N GLN A 439 -62.61 7.92 -21.17
CA GLN A 439 -61.83 9.00 -20.55
C GLN A 439 -60.55 8.46 -19.89
N LEU A 440 -60.64 7.36 -19.12
CA LEU A 440 -59.49 6.69 -18.54
C LEU A 440 -58.48 6.23 -19.61
N GLN A 441 -58.96 5.64 -20.70
CA GLN A 441 -58.10 5.22 -21.82
C GLN A 441 -57.36 6.41 -22.45
N SER A 442 -58.04 7.55 -22.66
CA SER A 442 -57.38 8.75 -23.19
C SER A 442 -56.34 9.36 -22.22
N GLU A 443 -56.53 9.24 -20.91
CA GLU A 443 -55.54 9.70 -19.92
C GLU A 443 -54.33 8.74 -19.82
N ILE A 444 -54.54 7.43 -20.03
CA ILE A 444 -53.44 6.46 -20.16
C ILE A 444 -52.59 6.78 -21.40
N GLU A 445 -53.22 7.05 -22.54
CA GLU A 445 -52.52 7.42 -23.79
C GLU A 445 -51.81 8.78 -23.67
N HIS A 446 -52.44 9.76 -23.01
CA HIS A 446 -51.84 11.06 -22.72
C HIS A 446 -50.62 10.95 -21.79
N SER A 447 -50.74 10.23 -20.67
CA SER A 447 -49.64 10.03 -19.71
C SER A 447 -48.49 9.21 -20.31
N ALA A 448 -48.77 8.22 -21.15
CA ALA A 448 -47.74 7.49 -21.90
C ALA A 448 -46.97 8.41 -22.86
N LYS A 449 -47.67 9.29 -23.58
CA LYS A 449 -47.06 10.30 -24.46
C LYS A 449 -46.21 11.31 -23.68
N LEU A 450 -46.70 11.78 -22.53
CA LEU A 450 -45.95 12.69 -21.65
C LEU A 450 -44.67 12.02 -21.11
N LYS A 451 -44.77 10.74 -20.72
CA LYS A 451 -43.62 9.94 -20.24
C LYS A 451 -42.56 9.74 -21.31
N ALA A 452 -42.96 9.48 -22.57
CA ALA A 452 -42.02 9.41 -23.69
C ALA A 452 -41.29 10.76 -23.90
N GLN A 453 -42.03 11.87 -23.89
CA GLN A 453 -41.45 13.20 -24.08
C GLN A 453 -40.47 13.59 -22.96
N ILE A 454 -40.69 13.14 -21.71
CA ILE A 454 -39.73 13.32 -20.61
C ILE A 454 -38.43 12.54 -20.85
N LEU A 455 -38.51 11.31 -21.39
CA LEU A 455 -37.33 10.51 -21.71
C LEU A 455 -36.51 11.12 -22.87
N ASP A 456 -37.18 11.68 -23.89
CA ASP A 456 -36.50 12.40 -24.98
C ASP A 456 -35.76 13.64 -24.47
N TYR A 457 -36.32 14.38 -23.52
CA TYR A 457 -35.65 15.51 -22.87
C TYR A 457 -34.47 15.06 -21.98
N ASP A 458 -34.60 13.98 -21.20
CA ASP A 458 -33.51 13.42 -20.40
C ASP A 458 -32.34 12.94 -21.28
N ALA A 459 -32.61 12.22 -22.37
CA ALA A 459 -31.61 11.82 -23.36
C ALA A 459 -30.92 13.04 -24.02
N SER A 460 -31.68 14.09 -24.30
CA SER A 460 -31.15 15.36 -24.83
C SER A 460 -30.25 16.08 -23.82
N VAL A 461 -30.65 16.13 -22.54
CA VAL A 461 -29.84 16.73 -21.45
C VAL A 461 -28.56 15.94 -21.21
N LYS A 462 -28.61 14.60 -21.22
CA LYS A 462 -27.42 13.72 -21.12
C LYS A 462 -26.46 13.95 -22.29
N THR A 463 -26.98 14.05 -23.51
CA THR A 463 -26.19 14.35 -24.73
C THR A 463 -25.51 15.73 -24.62
N LEU A 464 -26.25 16.78 -24.25
CA LEU A 464 -25.70 18.12 -24.06
C LEU A 464 -24.68 18.18 -22.92
N THR A 465 -24.90 17.44 -21.83
CA THR A 465 -23.97 17.35 -20.69
C THR A 465 -22.65 16.73 -21.12
N MET A 466 -22.70 15.65 -21.91
CA MET A 466 -21.51 15.01 -22.47
C MET A 466 -20.76 15.93 -23.46
N GLN A 467 -21.47 16.68 -24.31
CA GLN A 467 -20.87 17.70 -25.18
C GLN A 467 -20.22 18.84 -24.39
N VAL A 468 -20.84 19.29 -23.29
CA VAL A 468 -20.27 20.31 -22.39
C VAL A 468 -19.05 19.77 -21.63
N ALA A 469 -19.03 18.48 -21.27
CA ALA A 469 -17.86 17.83 -20.67
C ALA A 469 -16.69 17.75 -21.65
N ASP A 470 -16.92 17.31 -22.89
CA ASP A 470 -15.88 17.24 -23.92
C ASP A 470 -15.35 18.64 -24.32
N LEU A 471 -16.23 19.63 -24.52
CA LEU A 471 -15.80 21.01 -24.78
C LEU A 471 -14.97 21.61 -23.62
N LYS A 472 -15.30 21.29 -22.36
CA LYS A 472 -14.46 21.65 -21.20
C LYS A 472 -13.11 20.92 -21.22
N PHE A 473 -13.08 19.66 -21.62
CA PHE A 473 -11.86 18.86 -21.73
C PHE A 473 -10.94 19.38 -22.85
N GLN A 474 -11.47 19.64 -24.04
CA GLN A 474 -10.76 20.28 -25.16
C GLN A 474 -10.23 21.67 -24.78
N LEU A 475 -11.01 22.46 -24.02
CA LEU A 475 -10.56 23.76 -23.48
C LEU A 475 -9.42 23.59 -22.47
N LYS A 476 -9.51 22.64 -21.52
CA LYS A 476 -8.46 22.29 -20.55
C LYS A 476 -7.16 21.89 -21.28
N GLN A 477 -7.24 21.04 -22.30
CA GLN A 477 -6.09 20.68 -23.14
C GLN A 477 -5.50 21.89 -23.90
N THR A 478 -6.35 22.71 -24.53
CA THR A 478 -5.90 23.89 -25.30
C THR A 478 -5.18 24.90 -24.40
N GLN A 479 -5.68 25.12 -23.18
CA GLN A 479 -5.02 25.95 -22.17
C GLN A 479 -3.66 25.36 -21.74
N THR A 480 -3.58 24.04 -21.53
CA THR A 480 -2.32 23.36 -21.21
C THR A 480 -1.30 23.44 -22.35
N GLY A 481 -1.70 23.27 -23.60
CA GLY A 481 -0.83 23.43 -24.77
C GLY A 481 -0.30 24.86 -24.91
N LEU A 482 -1.17 25.87 -24.79
CA LEU A 482 -0.76 27.28 -24.81
C LEU A 482 0.18 27.65 -23.65
N ALA A 483 0.01 27.05 -22.47
CA ALA A 483 0.92 27.20 -21.34
C ALA A 483 2.31 26.59 -21.64
N GLN A 484 2.37 25.42 -22.30
CA GLN A 484 3.63 24.79 -22.70
C GLN A 484 4.39 25.63 -23.75
N PHE A 485 3.71 26.21 -24.73
CA PHE A 485 4.33 27.14 -25.68
C PHE A 485 4.91 28.40 -25.01
N HIS A 486 4.32 28.86 -23.89
CA HIS A 486 4.83 30.00 -23.12
C HIS A 486 6.15 29.72 -22.38
N VAL A 487 6.55 28.45 -22.21
CA VAL A 487 7.79 28.05 -21.54
C VAL A 487 8.97 27.89 -22.52
N ALA A 488 8.69 27.80 -23.83
CA ALA A 488 9.70 27.55 -24.86
C ALA A 488 10.40 28.82 -25.42
N ALA A 489 10.03 30.02 -24.96
CA ALA A 489 10.48 31.30 -25.56
C ALA A 489 11.12 32.24 -24.52
N THR A 490 12.41 32.05 -24.22
CA THR A 490 13.17 32.89 -23.27
C THR A 490 14.28 33.71 -23.93
N SER A 491 13.95 34.92 -24.37
CA SER A 491 14.91 36.02 -24.61
C SER A 491 14.24 37.38 -24.34
N PRO A 492 14.97 38.41 -23.88
CA PRO A 492 14.39 39.54 -23.16
C PRO A 492 13.95 40.75 -24.00
N SER A 493 13.17 41.63 -23.35
CA SER A 493 12.72 42.97 -23.79
C SER A 493 11.72 43.05 -24.94
N GLU A 494 10.43 43.21 -24.59
CA GLU A 494 9.73 44.46 -24.89
C GLU A 494 8.62 44.76 -23.86
N ARG A 495 8.04 45.96 -23.89
CA ARG A 495 7.17 46.52 -22.82
C ARG A 495 5.80 46.91 -23.37
N MET A 496 4.72 46.51 -22.66
CA MET A 496 3.29 46.59 -23.05
C MET A 496 2.93 45.62 -24.19
N ARG A 497 1.80 44.90 -24.17
CA ARG A 497 0.51 45.17 -23.50
C ARG A 497 -0.05 43.92 -22.81
N GLN A 498 -0.85 44.14 -21.75
CA GLN A 498 -1.82 43.12 -21.31
C GLN A 498 -2.97 43.05 -22.32
N PRO A 499 -3.46 41.85 -22.69
CA PRO A 499 -4.83 41.68 -23.11
C PRO A 499 -5.72 41.78 -21.86
N LEU A 500 -6.51 42.85 -21.74
CA LEU A 500 -7.69 42.82 -20.88
C LEU A 500 -8.63 41.70 -21.35
N PRO A 501 -9.38 41.03 -20.45
CA PRO A 501 -10.35 40.02 -20.86
C PRO A 501 -11.34 40.65 -21.83
N THR A 502 -11.31 40.21 -23.09
CA THR A 502 -12.16 40.77 -24.14
C THR A 502 -13.62 40.50 -23.78
N GLU A 503 -14.41 41.55 -23.63
CA GLU A 503 -15.80 41.44 -23.15
C GLU A 503 -16.59 40.45 -24.01
N CYS A 504 -17.33 39.57 -23.33
CA CYS A 504 -17.91 38.40 -23.98
C CYS A 504 -18.95 38.84 -25.02
N ARG A 505 -18.67 38.58 -26.31
CA ARG A 505 -19.59 38.88 -27.42
C ARG A 505 -20.94 38.15 -27.34
N HIS A 506 -21.10 37.23 -26.41
CA HIS A 506 -22.37 36.54 -26.13
C HIS A 506 -23.30 37.33 -25.19
N SER A 507 -22.83 38.37 -24.51
CA SER A 507 -23.63 39.20 -23.58
C SER A 507 -24.66 40.12 -24.25
N LEU A 508 -24.72 40.17 -25.59
CA LEU A 508 -25.53 41.12 -26.36
C LEU A 508 -26.63 40.48 -27.23
N SER A 509 -26.98 39.21 -26.99
CA SER A 509 -28.04 38.50 -27.73
C SER A 509 -29.27 38.12 -26.88
N ILE A 510 -29.43 38.72 -25.70
CA ILE A 510 -30.59 38.52 -24.82
C ILE A 510 -31.37 39.84 -24.72
N HIS A 511 -32.46 39.93 -25.51
CA HIS A 511 -33.50 40.97 -25.53
C HIS A 511 -33.09 42.42 -25.86
N SER A 512 -32.93 42.73 -27.16
CA SER A 512 -32.94 44.10 -27.69
C SER A 512 -34.22 44.48 -28.46
N LEU A 513 -35.26 43.65 -28.42
CA LEU A 513 -36.58 43.86 -29.03
C LEU A 513 -37.69 43.49 -28.03
N SER A 514 -37.96 44.38 -27.07
CA SER A 514 -39.16 44.38 -26.20
C SER A 514 -39.23 45.72 -25.48
N GLY A 515 -40.36 46.43 -25.59
CA GLY A 515 -40.59 47.78 -25.08
C GLY A 515 -40.90 47.85 -23.56
N PRO A 516 -40.94 49.05 -22.95
CA PRO A 516 -41.16 49.19 -21.49
C PRO A 516 -42.52 48.68 -20.99
N LEU A 517 -43.55 48.70 -21.85
CA LEU A 517 -44.87 48.14 -21.57
C LEU A 517 -44.86 46.60 -21.71
N GLU A 518 -44.11 46.13 -22.70
CA GLU A 518 -43.98 44.74 -23.13
C GLU A 518 -43.20 43.93 -22.11
N ARG A 519 -42.06 44.43 -21.61
CA ARG A 519 -41.34 43.84 -20.47
C ARG A 519 -42.17 43.82 -19.19
N LYS A 520 -43.10 44.76 -19.00
CA LYS A 520 -44.05 44.72 -17.89
C LYS A 520 -45.09 43.62 -18.11
N ALA A 521 -45.62 43.48 -19.33
CA ALA A 521 -46.46 42.35 -19.70
C ALA A 521 -45.71 41.03 -19.48
N ASP A 522 -44.49 40.86 -19.98
CA ASP A 522 -43.64 39.68 -19.76
C ASP A 522 -43.41 39.38 -18.27
N PHE A 523 -43.19 40.42 -17.44
CA PHE A 523 -42.97 40.24 -16.00
C PHE A 523 -44.24 39.89 -15.24
N TYR A 524 -45.41 40.41 -15.64
CA TYR A 524 -46.70 39.99 -15.08
C TYR A 524 -47.12 38.61 -15.60
N GLN A 525 -46.95 38.34 -16.89
CA GLN A 525 -47.16 37.04 -17.55
C GLN A 525 -46.35 35.96 -16.84
N ARG A 526 -45.03 36.16 -16.71
CA ARG A 526 -44.14 35.23 -15.98
C ARG A 526 -44.46 35.13 -14.50
N LYS A 527 -44.96 36.20 -13.86
CA LYS A 527 -45.41 36.14 -12.47
C LYS A 527 -46.71 35.33 -12.31
N THR A 528 -47.65 35.45 -13.22
CA THR A 528 -48.89 34.63 -13.25
C THR A 528 -48.55 33.18 -13.58
N GLU A 529 -47.67 32.94 -14.56
CA GLU A 529 -47.17 31.60 -14.90
C GLU A 529 -46.42 30.95 -13.73
N LEU A 530 -45.64 31.70 -12.93
CA LEU A 530 -45.02 31.22 -11.69
C LEU A 530 -45.99 31.13 -10.49
N GLN A 531 -47.25 31.58 -10.65
CA GLN A 531 -48.28 31.49 -9.62
C GLN A 531 -49.29 30.36 -9.91
N ASP A 532 -49.43 29.95 -11.17
CA ASP A 532 -50.08 28.69 -11.58
C ASP A 532 -49.10 27.51 -11.66
N ARG A 533 -47.83 27.73 -12.05
CA ARG A 533 -46.80 26.67 -12.03
C ARG A 533 -46.27 26.47 -10.63
N ASN A 534 -46.56 25.30 -10.10
CA ASN A 534 -46.35 24.92 -8.72
C ASN A 534 -44.89 24.52 -8.42
N GLU A 535 -43.91 25.31 -8.88
CA GLU A 535 -42.47 24.94 -8.91
C GLU A 535 -41.90 24.64 -7.52
N PHE A 536 -42.39 25.32 -6.47
CA PHE A 536 -42.01 25.02 -5.08
C PHE A 536 -42.55 23.65 -4.59
N LEU A 537 -43.76 23.26 -4.95
CA LEU A 537 -44.33 21.95 -4.58
C LEU A 537 -43.81 20.80 -5.45
N ILE A 538 -43.24 21.07 -6.63
CA ILE A 538 -42.57 20.03 -7.44
C ILE A 538 -41.28 19.59 -6.75
N LEU A 539 -40.48 20.54 -6.25
CA LEU A 539 -39.24 20.22 -5.53
C LEU A 539 -39.53 19.49 -4.20
N ASP A 540 -40.53 19.95 -3.45
CA ASP A 540 -40.93 19.35 -2.18
C ASP A 540 -41.55 17.95 -2.37
N LYS A 541 -42.42 17.73 -3.37
CA LYS A 541 -42.99 16.39 -3.65
C LYS A 541 -42.00 15.37 -4.19
N LEU A 542 -40.88 15.79 -4.77
CA LEU A 542 -39.78 14.88 -5.12
C LEU A 542 -39.02 14.42 -3.87
N SER A 543 -38.91 15.26 -2.84
CA SER A 543 -38.29 14.91 -1.54
C SER A 543 -39.03 13.76 -0.85
N TYR A 544 -40.36 13.84 -0.75
CA TYR A 544 -41.16 12.86 0.01
C TYR A 544 -41.26 11.47 -0.63
N LYS A 545 -40.93 11.30 -1.92
CA LYS A 545 -41.11 10.01 -2.63
C LYS A 545 -39.85 9.15 -2.74
N ALA A 546 -38.68 9.65 -2.36
CA ALA A 546 -37.45 8.86 -2.31
C ALA A 546 -37.36 7.95 -1.06
N ASN A 547 -38.22 8.17 -0.05
CA ASN A 547 -38.09 7.55 1.27
C ASN A 547 -38.90 6.25 1.47
N GLU A 548 -39.81 5.88 0.55
CA GLU A 548 -40.60 4.63 0.66
C GLU A 548 -40.02 3.44 -0.13
N GLU A 549 -39.15 3.65 -1.12
CA GLU A 549 -38.53 2.56 -1.90
C GLU A 549 -37.21 2.02 -1.29
N LEU A 550 -36.76 2.60 -0.16
CA LEU A 550 -35.39 2.43 0.35
C LEU A 550 -35.21 1.31 1.41
N GLU A 551 -36.29 0.69 1.91
CA GLU A 551 -36.20 -0.46 2.85
C GLU A 551 -36.25 -1.84 2.18
N SER A 552 -36.59 -1.94 0.88
CA SER A 552 -36.92 -3.25 0.25
C SER A 552 -35.83 -3.86 -0.67
N SER A 553 -34.63 -3.28 -0.77
CA SER A 553 -33.56 -3.84 -1.63
C SER A 553 -32.13 -3.60 -1.10
N PHE A 554 -31.81 -4.19 0.06
CA PHE A 554 -30.43 -4.30 0.53
C PHE A 554 -29.67 -5.41 -0.22
N GLN A 555 -29.32 -5.15 -1.49
CA GLN A 555 -28.27 -5.89 -2.18
C GLN A 555 -27.36 -4.92 -2.93
N CYS A 556 -26.25 -4.54 -2.28
CA CYS A 556 -25.28 -3.61 -2.84
C CYS A 556 -24.55 -4.21 -4.05
N VAL A 557 -24.58 -3.50 -5.16
CA VAL A 557 -23.65 -3.66 -6.29
C VAL A 557 -23.00 -2.30 -6.51
N ASP A 558 -21.75 -2.16 -6.05
CA ASP A 558 -20.96 -0.93 -6.22
C ASP A 558 -20.50 -0.79 -7.69
N GLU A 559 -21.23 -0.03 -8.52
CA GLU A 559 -20.68 0.51 -9.77
C GLU A 559 -20.20 1.95 -9.55
N LYS A 560 -18.87 2.14 -9.63
CA LYS A 560 -18.19 3.42 -9.41
C LYS A 560 -18.48 4.43 -10.52
N GLU A 561 -18.91 5.65 -10.16
CA GLU A 561 -18.65 6.82 -11.01
C GLU A 561 -17.16 7.19 -11.00
N ILE A 562 -16.63 7.61 -12.15
CA ILE A 562 -15.21 7.88 -12.36
C ILE A 562 -14.90 9.35 -12.07
N GLY A 563 -14.56 9.65 -10.82
CA GLY A 563 -13.81 10.86 -10.47
C GLY A 563 -12.32 10.72 -10.83
N GLU A 564 -11.64 11.84 -11.14
CA GLU A 564 -10.17 11.87 -11.29
C GLU A 564 -9.51 11.66 -9.90
N GLU A 565 -9.42 10.42 -9.39
CA GLU A 565 -8.72 10.08 -8.12
C GLU A 565 -7.34 10.74 -8.09
N SER A 566 -6.97 11.37 -6.96
CA SER A 566 -5.64 12.00 -6.79
C SER A 566 -4.52 10.96 -6.94
N GLU A 567 -3.31 11.34 -7.37
CA GLU A 567 -2.19 10.38 -7.42
C GLU A 567 -1.86 9.80 -6.03
N GLU A 568 -1.99 10.61 -4.97
CA GLU A 568 -1.86 10.15 -3.57
C GLU A 568 -2.96 9.14 -3.20
N GLU A 569 -4.17 9.35 -3.69
CA GLU A 569 -5.33 8.47 -3.46
C GLU A 569 -5.22 7.16 -4.24
N ARG A 570 -4.73 7.20 -5.49
CA ARG A 570 -4.37 6.01 -6.27
C ARG A 570 -3.28 5.20 -5.58
N ILE A 571 -2.25 5.85 -5.04
CA ILE A 571 -1.19 5.20 -4.26
C ILE A 571 -1.76 4.57 -2.98
N TRP A 572 -2.65 5.28 -2.26
CA TRP A 572 -3.33 4.74 -1.07
C TRP A 572 -4.22 3.55 -1.40
N ASN A 573 -5.03 3.64 -2.47
CA ASN A 573 -5.89 2.57 -2.95
C ASN A 573 -5.06 1.35 -3.41
N LEU A 574 -3.96 1.56 -4.12
CA LEU A 574 -3.03 0.49 -4.52
C LEU A 574 -2.37 -0.19 -3.31
N LEU A 575 -1.95 0.57 -2.29
CA LEU A 575 -1.35 0.03 -1.07
C LEU A 575 -2.38 -0.74 -0.22
N LYS A 576 -3.60 -0.18 -0.09
CA LYS A 576 -4.76 -0.78 0.59
C LYS A 576 -5.21 -2.07 -0.08
N GLU A 577 -5.23 -2.13 -1.41
CA GLU A 577 -5.57 -3.34 -2.14
C GLU A 577 -4.42 -4.36 -2.13
N LYS A 578 -3.15 -3.94 -2.19
CA LYS A 578 -2.00 -4.84 -1.96
C LYS A 578 -2.05 -5.50 -0.57
N HIS A 579 -2.50 -4.78 0.46
CA HIS A 579 -2.69 -5.33 1.81
C HIS A 579 -3.98 -6.18 1.97
N ARG A 580 -4.94 -6.08 1.05
CA ARG A 580 -6.05 -7.04 0.93
C ARG A 580 -5.60 -8.29 0.18
N GLU A 581 -4.85 -8.13 -0.91
CA GLU A 581 -4.25 -9.20 -1.69
C GLU A 581 -3.35 -10.10 -0.83
N GLN A 582 -2.43 -9.53 -0.04
CA GLN A 582 -1.60 -10.31 0.88
C GLN A 582 -2.40 -11.08 1.94
N ARG A 583 -3.55 -10.56 2.40
CA ARG A 583 -4.43 -11.30 3.31
C ARG A 583 -5.17 -12.42 2.59
N ARG A 584 -5.75 -12.16 1.42
CA ARG A 584 -6.38 -13.19 0.56
C ARG A 584 -5.39 -14.30 0.19
N GLN A 585 -4.13 -13.98 -0.06
CA GLN A 585 -3.06 -14.96 -0.29
C GLN A 585 -2.72 -15.76 0.97
N SER A 586 -2.54 -15.11 2.13
CA SER A 586 -2.30 -15.80 3.40
C SER A 586 -3.45 -16.73 3.81
N GLU A 587 -4.70 -16.28 3.62
CA GLU A 587 -5.92 -17.05 3.83
C GLU A 587 -6.01 -18.24 2.87
N HIS A 588 -5.73 -18.05 1.57
CA HIS A 588 -5.68 -19.12 0.59
C HIS A 588 -4.58 -20.15 0.92
N GLU A 589 -3.38 -19.72 1.30
CA GLU A 589 -2.33 -20.63 1.76
C GLU A 589 -2.73 -21.38 3.05
N ALA A 590 -3.46 -20.75 3.97
CA ALA A 590 -3.95 -21.39 5.18
C ALA A 590 -5.02 -22.45 4.86
N LEU A 591 -5.88 -22.21 3.87
CA LEU A 591 -6.82 -23.21 3.34
C LEU A 591 -6.10 -24.34 2.59
N GLU A 592 -5.05 -24.04 1.82
CA GLU A 592 -4.17 -25.04 1.17
C GLU A 592 -3.36 -25.89 2.18
N ARG A 593 -2.98 -25.33 3.32
CA ARG A 593 -2.41 -26.10 4.45
C ARG A 593 -3.49 -27.03 5.01
N LYS A 594 -4.65 -26.49 5.40
CA LYS A 594 -5.78 -27.27 5.93
C LYS A 594 -6.25 -28.39 4.99
N ARG A 595 -6.30 -28.18 3.66
CA ARG A 595 -6.67 -29.22 2.70
C ARG A 595 -5.64 -30.35 2.69
N ARG A 596 -4.34 -30.04 2.67
CA ARG A 596 -3.27 -31.05 2.72
C ARG A 596 -3.25 -31.82 4.05
N ASP A 597 -3.61 -31.18 5.16
CA ASP A 597 -3.68 -31.85 6.46
C ASP A 597 -4.95 -32.72 6.59
N LEU A 598 -6.08 -32.31 6.01
CA LEU A 598 -7.26 -33.17 5.82
C LEU A 598 -6.96 -34.37 4.91
N GLU A 599 -6.25 -34.16 3.81
CA GLU A 599 -5.85 -35.21 2.87
C GLU A 599 -4.91 -36.25 3.53
N LYS A 600 -3.98 -35.81 4.39
CA LYS A 600 -3.20 -36.71 5.25
C LYS A 600 -4.09 -37.48 6.23
N LEU A 601 -5.04 -36.83 6.89
CA LEU A 601 -5.95 -37.49 7.83
C LEU A 601 -6.85 -38.52 7.15
N ASP A 602 -7.25 -38.30 5.90
CA ASP A 602 -7.98 -39.30 5.11
C ASP A 602 -7.08 -40.42 4.58
N GLN A 603 -5.81 -40.14 4.23
CA GLN A 603 -4.82 -41.20 3.95
C GLN A 603 -4.50 -42.04 5.20
N GLU A 604 -4.42 -41.42 6.38
CA GLU A 604 -4.24 -42.08 7.67
C GLU A 604 -5.49 -42.90 8.03
N ARG A 605 -6.70 -42.35 7.90
CA ARG A 605 -7.96 -43.09 8.05
C ARG A 605 -8.09 -44.25 7.08
N SER A 606 -7.66 -44.09 5.83
CA SER A 606 -7.63 -45.16 4.82
C SER A 606 -6.62 -46.26 5.22
N SER A 607 -5.46 -45.88 5.75
CA SER A 607 -4.45 -46.81 6.26
C SER A 607 -4.91 -47.55 7.52
N ILE A 608 -5.55 -46.85 8.46
CA ILE A 608 -6.19 -47.46 9.65
C ILE A 608 -7.33 -48.38 9.22
N LYS A 609 -8.09 -48.02 8.17
CA LYS A 609 -9.15 -48.87 7.64
C LYS A 609 -8.60 -50.13 6.98
N SER A 610 -7.53 -50.06 6.19
CA SER A 610 -6.91 -51.26 5.61
C SER A 610 -6.25 -52.15 6.66
N VAL A 611 -5.64 -51.57 7.71
CA VAL A 611 -5.17 -52.31 8.89
C VAL A 611 -6.33 -53.00 9.63
N ARG A 612 -7.50 -52.34 9.74
CA ARG A 612 -8.69 -52.91 10.40
C ARG A 612 -9.37 -54.00 9.55
N GLU A 613 -9.44 -53.83 8.23
CA GLU A 613 -9.97 -54.84 7.31
C GLU A 613 -8.99 -56.02 7.11
N GLY A 614 -7.70 -55.83 7.39
CA GLY A 614 -6.71 -56.90 7.56
C GLY A 614 -6.78 -57.66 8.89
N SER A 615 -7.61 -57.22 9.85
CA SER A 615 -7.73 -57.80 11.20
C SER A 615 -9.15 -58.33 11.45
N GLN A 616 -9.52 -59.40 10.75
CA GLN A 616 -10.80 -60.09 10.92
C GLN A 616 -10.85 -60.90 12.24
N VAL A 617 -12.04 -61.02 12.84
CA VAL A 617 -12.33 -61.69 14.15
C VAL A 617 -11.87 -60.81 15.34
N ASP A 618 -12.71 -60.38 16.29
CA ASP A 618 -13.70 -61.18 17.04
C ASP A 618 -15.05 -60.46 17.38
N THR A 619 -15.98 -61.14 18.07
CA THR A 619 -17.44 -60.86 18.02
C THR A 619 -18.17 -60.63 19.36
N LEU A 620 -18.65 -59.38 19.60
CA LEU A 620 -19.79 -58.97 20.48
C LEU A 620 -19.70 -59.29 22.02
N PRO A 621 -20.64 -58.83 22.89
CA PRO A 621 -21.70 -57.79 22.74
C PRO A 621 -21.70 -56.67 23.83
N SER A 622 -22.70 -55.79 23.70
CA SER A 622 -23.17 -54.70 24.59
C SER A 622 -23.23 -54.98 26.11
N SER A 623 -23.08 -53.91 26.91
CA SER A 623 -23.98 -53.62 28.04
C SER A 623 -24.18 -52.11 28.21
N ASP A 624 -25.43 -51.66 28.34
CA ASP A 624 -25.79 -50.31 28.77
C ASP A 624 -25.53 -50.09 30.26
N LYS A 625 -25.46 -48.82 30.69
CA LYS A 625 -25.88 -48.31 32.02
C LYS A 625 -25.84 -46.77 32.06
N ASP A 626 -26.98 -46.15 32.31
CA ASP A 626 -27.06 -44.78 32.84
C ASP A 626 -26.61 -44.73 34.31
N GLU A 627 -26.11 -43.58 34.78
CA GLU A 627 -26.57 -43.00 36.05
C GLU A 627 -26.19 -41.50 36.19
N SER A 628 -26.93 -40.80 37.05
CA SER A 628 -27.22 -39.36 36.96
C SER A 628 -26.48 -38.45 37.95
N PHE A 629 -26.32 -37.17 37.57
CA PHE A 629 -26.38 -35.97 38.44
C PHE A 629 -25.50 -35.86 39.72
N ALA A 630 -24.45 -35.04 39.63
CA ALA A 630 -24.12 -33.96 40.58
C ALA A 630 -23.09 -33.00 39.92
N GLY A 631 -22.93 -31.72 40.28
CA GLY A 631 -23.71 -30.92 41.24
C GLY A 631 -22.83 -29.98 42.08
N LEU A 632 -22.80 -28.69 41.71
CA LEU A 632 -22.29 -27.51 42.45
C LEU A 632 -20.78 -27.14 42.45
N SER A 633 -20.56 -25.89 42.02
CA SER A 633 -19.65 -24.83 42.54
C SER A 633 -18.14 -25.04 42.78
N HIS A 634 -17.34 -24.41 41.91
CA HIS A 634 -16.56 -23.18 42.18
C HIS A 634 -15.73 -23.09 43.49
N GLU A 635 -14.41 -22.99 43.32
CA GLU A 635 -13.53 -22.21 44.19
C GLU A 635 -12.35 -21.68 43.35
N GLU A 636 -11.93 -20.42 43.57
CA GLU A 636 -10.76 -19.80 42.93
C GLU A 636 -9.58 -19.77 43.93
N PRO A 637 -8.33 -19.96 43.46
CA PRO A 637 -7.15 -19.62 44.25
C PRO A 637 -6.59 -18.25 43.83
N ASP A 638 -7.02 -17.19 44.51
CA ASP A 638 -6.18 -16.00 44.67
C ASP A 638 -5.04 -16.35 45.64
N ASP A 639 -3.78 -16.30 45.21
CA ASP A 639 -2.66 -16.06 46.13
C ASP A 639 -1.44 -15.44 45.44
N PHE A 640 -0.63 -14.70 46.20
CA PHE A 640 0.35 -13.74 45.68
C PHE A 640 1.75 -14.34 45.41
N CYS A 641 2.32 -14.02 44.24
CA CYS A 641 3.75 -13.73 44.05
C CYS A 641 4.04 -13.01 42.72
#